data_AF-A0A932X4A3-F1
#
_entry.id   AF-A0A932X4A3-F1
#
_cell.length_a   1.000
_cell.length_b   1.000
_cell.length_c   1.000
_cell.angle_alpha   90.00
_cell.angle_beta   90.00
_cell.angle_gamma   90.00
#
_symmetry.space_group_name_H-M   'P 1'
#
loop_
_entity.id
_entity.type
_entity.pdbx_description
1 polymer ?
#
loop_
_entity_poly.entity_id
_entity_poly.type
_entity_poly.pdbx_seq_one_letter_code
_entity_poly.pdbx_strand_id
1 'polypeptide(L)'
;MSRDSSSGGYRLSRSQITGGTTRVSGRPRARRRHLPGRRVALGAATLLLLAAAVAFQAQRGSGAEVIRPVTPQSPIRVWVDQIGYRTRARKIAIVASDQPLPHPLALEAQNVDTREVVWRTADHANAVRPFGKGGRDAESGEYVAHLDFTDLQTPGRYAVVVRAGGKAERSYRFRIAGDVYRDSSLAAWKAFYFQRADTAKPEKHAGPWSHGIPHRGPDQATQARVYRWAGGKWWDPVGTVVLDPTPRDVTGGWWDAGDFNKYIGNTTLCHNDLLLGIQLLGGAPRDGDLNIPESGNGVPDILDEARWGTEFLIRLADERGAAFGRVHERGASPPEEDAHPVQLTRPTSGATMNRAAALAYAGVVWEEKGLDPGFSGRCFAESMRSWKLLKARPHPWPADPRNPKKQAYTGEWFLADYQRTRALAAACYFRLTADPQYDAIIHQTFERLQALRPGEDTDLYPTIWVYAHTEWADAALVRRMERMIFDAAERVVKQTGEHRGYAAGIPAYTWGSNRLIGQSGVNCLLAAELTEDPAARRRYLDAAEEFVHYLHGRNPLGLCFLSNMKAFGAENSVTVMYHRWVGNIEDPDSARFIGVGRGKVGPYPGAVVGGANGGMKRYVNNLDWRLKCWEYNEPDITYQSPCATLLAYFGLKGL
;
A
#
# COMPACT_ATOMS: atom_id res chain seq x y z
N MET A 1 -35.36 -31.34 -21.11
CA MET A 1 -35.42 -32.38 -22.16
C MET A 1 -34.25 -33.32 -21.95
N SER A 2 -34.53 -34.61 -22.05
CA SER A 2 -33.74 -35.75 -21.57
C SER A 2 -32.78 -36.33 -22.62
N ARG A 3 -31.78 -37.07 -22.10
CA ARG A 3 -31.12 -38.31 -22.62
C ARG A 3 -29.68 -38.22 -23.14
N ASP A 4 -28.86 -39.05 -22.48
CA ASP A 4 -27.93 -40.08 -23.00
C ASP A 4 -26.73 -39.65 -23.86
N SER A 5 -25.60 -40.36 -23.92
CA SER A 5 -24.87 -41.35 -23.11
C SER A 5 -23.59 -41.73 -23.91
N SER A 6 -22.61 -42.37 -23.25
CA SER A 6 -21.50 -43.21 -23.83
C SER A 6 -20.35 -42.47 -24.54
N SER A 7 -19.08 -42.49 -24.10
CA SER A 7 -18.05 -43.55 -23.86
C SER A 7 -17.07 -43.71 -25.04
N GLY A 8 -15.75 -43.66 -24.78
CA GLY A 8 -14.76 -44.25 -25.69
C GLY A 8 -13.31 -43.76 -25.58
N GLY A 9 -12.42 -44.62 -25.03
CA GLY A 9 -11.17 -44.99 -25.72
C GLY A 9 -9.84 -44.36 -25.29
N TYR A 10 -9.11 -45.07 -24.41
CA TYR A 10 -7.65 -44.98 -24.26
C TYR A 10 -6.91 -45.59 -25.47
N ARG A 11 -5.79 -45.00 -25.90
CA ARG A 11 -4.68 -45.74 -26.57
C ARG A 11 -3.32 -45.09 -26.29
N LEU A 12 -2.47 -45.86 -25.61
CA LEU A 12 -1.02 -45.70 -25.53
C LEU A 12 -0.37 -46.25 -26.80
N SER A 13 0.73 -45.64 -27.25
CA SER A 13 1.75 -46.36 -28.03
C SER A 13 3.16 -45.91 -27.65
N ARG A 14 4.02 -46.90 -27.41
CA ARG A 14 5.48 -46.84 -27.25
C ARG A 14 6.12 -47.41 -28.52
N SER A 15 7.26 -46.87 -28.95
CA SER A 15 8.38 -47.58 -29.62
C SER A 15 9.59 -46.63 -29.59
N GLN A 16 10.68 -46.92 -28.84
CA GLN A 16 11.87 -47.75 -29.14
C GLN A 16 12.73 -47.26 -30.32
N ILE A 17 13.90 -46.64 -30.07
CA ILE A 17 15.29 -47.16 -29.91
C ILE A 17 16.08 -47.23 -31.23
N THR A 18 17.26 -46.60 -31.24
CA THR A 18 18.61 -47.02 -31.73
C THR A 18 19.45 -45.73 -31.88
N GLY A 19 20.74 -45.59 -31.57
CA GLY A 19 21.85 -46.48 -31.25
C GLY A 19 23.11 -45.86 -31.90
N GLY A 20 24.22 -45.67 -31.18
CA GLY A 20 25.48 -45.20 -31.78
C GLY A 20 26.58 -44.83 -30.79
N THR A 21 27.54 -45.74 -30.60
CA THR A 21 28.77 -45.60 -29.81
C THR A 21 29.99 -45.54 -30.73
N THR A 22 31.04 -44.81 -30.35
CA THR A 22 32.43 -45.14 -30.74
C THR A 22 33.45 -44.58 -29.75
N ARG A 23 34.37 -45.44 -29.31
CA ARG A 23 35.60 -45.20 -28.52
C ARG A 23 36.82 -45.12 -29.45
N VAL A 24 37.94 -44.62 -28.91
CA VAL A 24 39.37 -45.09 -29.02
C VAL A 24 40.29 -43.84 -28.99
N SER A 25 40.98 -43.50 -27.89
CA SER A 25 42.30 -43.95 -27.33
C SER A 25 43.56 -43.24 -27.89
N GLY A 26 44.46 -42.81 -26.99
CA GLY A 26 45.90 -42.60 -27.29
C GLY A 26 46.63 -41.52 -26.45
N ARG A 27 47.59 -41.92 -25.59
CA ARG A 27 48.55 -41.08 -24.83
C ARG A 27 49.80 -40.71 -25.66
N PRO A 28 50.67 -39.76 -25.21
CA PRO A 28 51.95 -40.21 -24.59
C PRO A 28 52.58 -39.32 -23.46
N ARG A 29 53.28 -40.03 -22.56
CA ARG A 29 54.57 -39.79 -21.82
C ARG A 29 54.96 -38.48 -21.08
N ALA A 30 54.99 -38.61 -19.74
CA ALA A 30 56.08 -38.41 -18.75
C ALA A 30 57.16 -37.30 -18.87
N ARG A 31 57.35 -36.55 -17.77
CA ARG A 31 58.66 -36.35 -17.06
C ARG A 31 58.46 -35.86 -15.61
N ARG A 32 59.17 -36.50 -14.67
CA ARG A 32 59.33 -36.11 -13.25
C ARG A 32 60.45 -35.09 -13.09
N ARG A 33 60.32 -34.16 -12.13
CA ARG A 33 61.43 -33.51 -11.40
C ARG A 33 61.07 -33.34 -9.92
N HIS A 34 62.10 -33.39 -9.08
CA HIS A 34 62.13 -33.59 -7.62
C HIS A 34 62.12 -32.29 -6.78
N LEU A 35 61.42 -32.36 -5.62
CA LEU A 35 61.71 -31.87 -4.24
C LEU A 35 61.93 -30.36 -3.95
N PRO A 36 61.87 -29.86 -2.68
CA PRO A 36 61.50 -30.44 -1.36
C PRO A 36 60.34 -29.67 -0.64
N GLY A 37 59.55 -30.20 0.31
CA GLY A 37 59.92 -30.55 1.69
C GLY A 37 59.70 -29.38 2.68
N ARG A 38 58.53 -29.29 3.34
CA ARG A 38 58.36 -28.60 4.64
C ARG A 38 57.19 -29.17 5.43
N ARG A 39 57.49 -29.72 6.61
CA ARG A 39 56.53 -30.13 7.66
C ARG A 39 55.81 -28.88 8.18
N VAL A 40 54.49 -28.96 8.37
CA VAL A 40 53.74 -28.01 9.21
C VAL A 40 52.92 -28.82 10.21
N ALA A 41 53.06 -28.44 11.47
CA ALA A 41 52.49 -29.08 12.64
C ALA A 41 50.95 -29.06 12.61
N LEU A 42 50.32 -30.23 12.66
CA LEU A 42 48.95 -30.39 13.14
C LEU A 42 49.00 -30.65 14.65
N GLY A 43 48.60 -29.67 15.46
CA GLY A 43 48.55 -29.87 16.90
C GLY A 43 48.35 -28.58 17.68
N ALA A 44 47.17 -27.98 17.58
CA ALA A 44 46.59 -27.05 18.58
C ALA A 44 45.23 -26.53 18.10
N ALA A 45 45.09 -26.18 16.81
CA ALA A 45 43.90 -25.53 16.28
C ALA A 45 42.66 -26.46 16.20
N THR A 46 42.86 -27.76 15.96
CA THR A 46 41.75 -28.72 15.80
C THR A 46 41.10 -29.09 17.15
N LEU A 47 41.85 -29.02 18.26
CA LEU A 47 41.34 -29.27 19.61
C LEU A 47 40.54 -28.08 20.16
N LEU A 48 40.93 -26.84 19.82
CA LEU A 48 40.17 -25.63 20.17
C LEU A 48 38.83 -25.52 19.41
N LEU A 49 38.77 -25.98 18.15
CA LEU A 49 37.53 -26.02 17.37
C LEU A 49 36.56 -27.10 17.86
N LEU A 50 37.04 -28.25 18.34
CA LEU A 50 36.18 -29.25 18.98
C LEU A 50 35.71 -28.80 20.37
N ALA A 51 36.55 -28.12 21.17
CA ALA A 51 36.13 -27.58 22.46
C ALA A 51 35.08 -26.47 22.31
N ALA A 52 35.19 -25.61 21.29
CA ALA A 52 34.18 -24.60 20.97
C ALA A 52 32.87 -25.22 20.44
N ALA A 53 32.95 -26.29 19.63
CA ALA A 53 31.76 -27.00 19.15
C ALA A 53 31.05 -27.78 20.27
N VAL A 54 31.80 -28.36 21.21
CA VAL A 54 31.26 -29.04 22.39
C VAL A 54 30.71 -28.03 23.42
N ALA A 55 31.31 -26.85 23.57
CA ALA A 55 30.73 -25.76 24.37
C ALA A 55 29.45 -25.18 23.73
N PHE A 56 29.40 -25.07 22.40
CA PHE A 56 28.20 -24.62 21.67
C PHE A 56 27.08 -25.67 21.66
N GLN A 57 27.42 -26.97 21.74
CA GLN A 57 26.45 -28.05 21.94
C GLN A 57 26.02 -28.21 23.41
N ALA A 58 26.90 -27.94 24.39
CA ALA A 58 26.58 -28.00 25.81
C ALA A 58 25.62 -26.88 26.24
N GLN A 59 25.59 -25.73 25.54
CA GLN A 59 24.61 -24.66 25.78
C GLN A 59 23.22 -24.94 25.18
N ARG A 60 23.06 -26.00 24.36
CA ARG A 60 21.76 -26.53 23.93
C ARG A 60 21.17 -27.56 24.91
N GLY A 61 21.80 -27.74 26.07
CA GLY A 61 21.30 -28.51 27.20
C GLY A 61 20.35 -27.72 28.09
N SER A 62 19.20 -27.30 27.56
CA SER A 62 17.93 -27.33 28.29
C SER A 62 16.82 -27.31 27.25
N GLY A 63 15.80 -28.14 27.44
CA GLY A 63 14.56 -28.08 26.67
C GLY A 63 13.80 -26.80 26.99
N ALA A 64 14.39 -25.65 26.69
CA ALA A 64 13.79 -24.35 26.95
C ALA A 64 12.53 -24.23 26.10
N GLU A 65 11.41 -24.14 26.81
CA GLU A 65 10.06 -24.10 26.28
C GLU A 65 9.95 -23.06 25.16
N VAL A 66 9.45 -23.47 23.99
CA VAL A 66 9.18 -22.55 22.89
C VAL A 66 7.91 -21.77 23.22
N ILE A 67 8.09 -20.52 23.68
CA ILE A 67 6.98 -19.61 23.96
C ILE A 67 6.28 -19.24 22.66
N ARG A 68 5.01 -19.64 22.53
CA ARG A 68 4.20 -19.39 21.34
C ARG A 68 3.66 -17.96 21.33
N PRO A 69 3.46 -17.36 20.14
CA PRO A 69 2.79 -16.07 20.05
C PRO A 69 1.33 -16.17 20.51
N VAL A 70 0.83 -15.10 21.11
CA VAL A 70 -0.59 -14.92 21.42
C VAL A 70 -1.42 -14.98 20.14
N THR A 71 -2.66 -15.41 20.27
CA THR A 71 -3.69 -15.35 19.23
C THR A 71 -4.88 -14.54 19.73
N PRO A 72 -5.85 -14.19 18.88
CA PRO A 72 -7.09 -13.56 19.33
C PRO A 72 -7.88 -14.38 20.36
N GLN A 73 -7.54 -15.66 20.57
CA GLN A 73 -8.14 -16.56 21.57
C GLN A 73 -7.34 -16.66 22.87
N SER A 74 -6.13 -16.09 22.94
CA SER A 74 -5.32 -16.09 24.16
C SER A 74 -6.04 -15.28 25.25
N PRO A 75 -6.03 -15.72 26.53
CA PRO A 75 -6.70 -15.01 27.62
C PRO A 75 -6.16 -13.59 27.85
N ILE A 76 -4.84 -13.42 27.72
CA ILE A 76 -4.18 -12.11 27.71
C ILE A 76 -3.39 -12.02 26.41
N ARG A 77 -3.61 -10.94 25.69
CA ARG A 77 -3.03 -10.67 24.37
C ARG A 77 -2.10 -9.48 24.49
N VAL A 78 -0.95 -9.53 23.82
CA VAL A 78 -0.01 -8.41 23.74
C VAL A 78 0.24 -8.09 22.27
N TRP A 79 -0.38 -7.02 21.80
CA TRP A 79 -0.30 -6.55 20.42
C TRP A 79 0.76 -5.47 20.27
N VAL A 80 1.61 -5.63 19.26
CA VAL A 80 2.77 -4.78 18.98
C VAL A 80 2.73 -4.34 17.52
N ASP A 81 3.52 -3.33 17.18
CA ASP A 81 3.96 -3.15 15.80
C ASP A 81 4.88 -4.33 15.45
N GLN A 82 4.45 -5.21 14.54
CA GLN A 82 5.19 -6.42 14.22
C GLN A 82 6.44 -6.16 13.35
N ILE A 83 6.52 -4.99 12.71
CA ILE A 83 7.75 -4.55 12.03
C ILE A 83 8.71 -4.00 13.09
N GLY A 84 8.20 -3.08 13.91
CA GLY A 84 8.80 -2.70 15.18
C GLY A 84 8.73 -1.22 15.51
N TYR A 85 9.77 -0.71 16.18
CA TYR A 85 9.78 0.63 16.75
C TYR A 85 11.10 1.35 16.50
N ARG A 86 11.05 2.66 16.25
CA ARG A 86 12.25 3.48 16.11
C ARG A 86 12.96 3.63 17.46
N THR A 87 14.29 3.60 17.46
CA THR A 87 15.16 3.59 18.67
C THR A 87 14.74 4.62 19.73
N ARG A 88 14.48 5.87 19.34
CA ARG A 88 14.14 6.98 20.24
C ARG A 88 12.67 7.40 20.19
N ALA A 89 11.86 6.72 19.39
CA ALA A 89 10.42 6.98 19.36
C ALA A 89 9.74 6.36 20.58
N ARG A 90 8.51 6.82 20.82
CA ARG A 90 7.59 6.23 21.79
C ARG A 90 7.30 4.78 21.40
N LYS A 91 7.24 3.87 22.38
CA LYS A 91 7.01 2.43 22.14
C LYS A 91 5.88 1.94 23.02
N ILE A 92 4.71 1.79 22.42
CA ILE A 92 3.51 1.31 23.10
C ILE A 92 3.10 -0.04 22.51
N ALA A 93 2.89 -1.01 23.40
CA ALA A 93 2.18 -2.26 23.12
C ALA A 93 0.80 -2.23 23.79
N ILE A 94 -0.16 -2.94 23.21
CA ILE A 94 -1.52 -3.02 23.72
C ILE A 94 -1.71 -4.37 24.41
N VAL A 95 -2.00 -4.36 25.70
CA VAL A 95 -2.36 -5.54 26.47
C VAL A 95 -3.89 -5.63 26.51
N ALA A 96 -4.47 -6.71 26.02
CA ALA A 96 -5.91 -6.87 25.89
C ALA A 96 -6.42 -8.19 26.48
N SER A 97 -7.65 -8.18 26.99
CA SER A 97 -8.33 -9.36 27.55
C SER A 97 -9.86 -9.21 27.44
N ASP A 98 -10.57 -10.33 27.33
CA ASP A 98 -12.04 -10.35 27.37
C ASP A 98 -12.57 -10.24 28.81
N GLN A 99 -11.70 -10.46 29.79
CA GLN A 99 -11.94 -10.30 31.22
C GLN A 99 -11.13 -9.12 31.78
N PRO A 100 -11.51 -8.55 32.94
CA PRO A 100 -10.69 -7.53 33.60
C PRO A 100 -9.23 -7.96 33.69
N LEU A 101 -8.31 -7.07 33.29
CA LEU A 101 -6.88 -7.36 33.33
C LEU A 101 -6.42 -7.53 34.79
N PRO A 102 -5.58 -8.54 35.10
CA PRO A 102 -5.06 -8.71 36.44
C PRO A 102 -4.17 -7.52 36.83
N HIS A 103 -4.07 -7.21 38.11
CA HIS A 103 -3.14 -6.21 38.63
C HIS A 103 -2.35 -6.79 39.81
N PRO A 104 -1.00 -6.80 39.77
CA PRO A 104 -0.13 -6.28 38.71
C PRO A 104 -0.03 -7.20 37.47
N LEU A 105 0.30 -6.62 36.31
CA LEU A 105 0.66 -7.36 35.09
C LEU A 105 2.18 -7.54 35.01
N ALA A 106 2.65 -8.78 35.15
CA ALA A 106 4.04 -9.13 34.95
C ALA A 106 4.33 -9.37 33.46
N LEU A 107 5.03 -8.43 32.83
CA LEU A 107 5.41 -8.46 31.41
C LEU A 107 6.92 -8.29 31.28
N GLU A 108 7.53 -9.03 30.37
CA GLU A 108 8.98 -9.05 30.17
C GLU A 108 9.29 -8.87 28.68
N ALA A 109 10.15 -7.92 28.30
CA ALA A 109 10.70 -7.92 26.94
C ALA A 109 11.92 -8.85 26.90
N GLN A 110 11.89 -9.83 26.00
CA GLN A 110 12.99 -10.77 25.80
C GLN A 110 13.66 -10.52 24.45
N ASN A 111 14.99 -10.54 24.44
CA ASN A 111 15.75 -10.59 23.19
C ASN A 111 15.48 -11.94 22.51
N VAL A 112 15.06 -11.92 21.24
CA VAL A 112 14.65 -13.12 20.51
C VAL A 112 15.82 -14.09 20.28
N ASP A 113 17.04 -13.56 20.15
CA ASP A 113 18.23 -14.33 19.82
C ASP A 113 18.88 -14.92 21.08
N THR A 114 19.07 -14.11 22.12
CA THR A 114 19.73 -14.56 23.37
C THR A 114 18.74 -15.18 24.37
N ARG A 115 17.44 -14.91 24.21
CA ARG A 115 16.36 -15.25 25.16
C ARG A 115 16.50 -14.59 26.53
N GLU A 116 17.39 -13.61 26.65
CA GLU A 116 17.56 -12.85 27.87
C GLU A 116 16.40 -11.88 28.04
N VAL A 117 15.90 -11.77 29.27
CA VAL A 117 14.98 -10.71 29.65
C VAL A 117 15.79 -9.42 29.79
N VAL A 118 15.48 -8.44 28.94
CA VAL A 118 16.21 -7.16 28.88
C VAL A 118 15.43 -6.00 29.48
N TRP A 119 14.14 -6.22 29.80
CA TRP A 119 13.24 -5.20 30.32
C TRP A 119 12.05 -5.88 31.04
N ARG A 120 11.57 -5.35 32.16
CA ARG A 120 10.48 -5.95 32.97
C ARG A 120 9.58 -4.88 33.57
N THR A 121 8.26 -5.07 33.55
CA THR A 121 7.33 -4.11 34.21
C THR A 121 7.61 -3.91 35.70
N ALA A 122 8.20 -4.90 36.38
CA ALA A 122 8.59 -4.80 37.79
C ALA A 122 9.62 -3.69 38.06
N ASP A 123 10.44 -3.33 37.07
CA ASP A 123 11.51 -2.35 37.20
C ASP A 123 11.05 -0.92 36.80
N HIS A 124 9.82 -0.79 36.28
CA HIS A 124 9.30 0.46 35.71
C HIS A 124 7.91 0.79 36.26
N ALA A 125 7.85 1.72 37.22
CA ALA A 125 6.60 2.24 37.75
C ALA A 125 5.76 2.87 36.63
N ASN A 126 4.45 2.57 36.60
CA ASN A 126 3.48 3.08 35.61
C ASN A 126 3.76 2.71 34.14
N ALA A 127 4.60 1.69 33.89
CA ALA A 127 4.81 1.16 32.55
C ALA A 127 3.54 0.52 31.96
N VAL A 128 2.62 0.05 32.80
CA VAL A 128 1.30 -0.45 32.38
C VAL A 128 0.23 0.53 32.85
N ARG A 129 -0.54 1.08 31.91
CA ARG A 129 -1.63 2.03 32.19
C ARG A 129 -2.95 1.47 31.69
N PRO A 130 -3.94 1.20 32.57
CA PRO A 130 -5.24 0.72 32.13
C PRO A 130 -5.97 1.80 31.33
N PHE A 131 -6.50 1.44 30.16
CA PHE A 131 -7.36 2.33 29.38
C PHE A 131 -8.69 2.57 30.10
N GLY A 132 -9.26 3.77 29.95
CA GLY A 132 -10.59 4.08 30.47
C GLY A 132 -10.74 3.83 31.98
N LYS A 133 -9.66 4.01 32.77
CA LYS A 133 -9.60 3.70 34.21
C LYS A 133 -9.94 2.22 34.52
N GLY A 134 -9.57 1.30 33.63
CA GLY A 134 -9.86 -0.13 33.74
C GLY A 134 -11.24 -0.53 33.20
N GLY A 135 -11.96 0.40 32.57
CA GLY A 135 -13.20 0.12 31.85
C GLY A 135 -12.97 -0.66 30.55
N ARG A 136 -14.07 -1.22 30.02
CA ARG A 136 -14.08 -1.88 28.72
C ARG A 136 -14.01 -0.84 27.62
N ASP A 137 -13.11 -1.02 26.66
CA ASP A 137 -13.02 -0.21 25.46
C ASP A 137 -14.27 -0.45 24.58
N ALA A 138 -14.95 0.64 24.23
CA ALA A 138 -16.22 0.56 23.51
C ALA A 138 -16.04 0.13 22.05
N GLU A 139 -14.90 0.44 21.42
CA GLU A 139 -14.63 0.09 20.02
C GLU A 139 -14.28 -1.40 19.85
N SER A 140 -13.36 -1.90 20.68
CA SER A 140 -12.93 -3.30 20.61
C SER A 140 -13.84 -4.25 21.41
N GLY A 141 -14.54 -3.74 22.43
CA GLY A 141 -15.25 -4.56 23.39
C GLY A 141 -14.30 -5.36 24.29
N GLU A 142 -13.11 -4.85 24.61
CA GLU A 142 -12.11 -5.55 25.43
C GLU A 142 -11.65 -4.70 26.62
N TYR A 143 -11.11 -5.34 27.66
CA TYR A 143 -10.32 -4.64 28.67
C TYR A 143 -8.92 -4.44 28.14
N VAL A 144 -8.43 -3.20 28.19
CA VAL A 144 -7.19 -2.81 27.53
C VAL A 144 -6.27 -2.05 28.49
N ALA A 145 -4.97 -2.25 28.36
CA ALA A 145 -3.94 -1.44 28.97
C ALA A 145 -2.82 -1.13 27.97
N HIS A 146 -2.18 0.03 28.13
CA HIS A 146 -1.03 0.45 27.36
C HIS A 146 0.24 0.07 28.12
N LEU A 147 1.10 -0.71 27.49
CA LEU A 147 2.44 -1.02 27.96
C LEU A 147 3.42 -0.06 27.28
N ASP A 148 4.00 0.86 28.05
CA ASP A 148 5.06 1.76 27.62
C ASP A 148 6.43 1.17 27.98
N PHE A 149 7.23 0.89 26.95
CA PHE A 149 8.62 0.41 27.06
C PHE A 149 9.55 1.30 26.25
N THR A 150 9.24 2.61 26.19
CA THR A 150 9.98 3.59 25.40
C THR A 150 11.45 3.67 25.77
N ASP A 151 11.80 3.40 27.03
CA ASP A 151 13.17 3.40 27.55
C ASP A 151 14.00 2.19 27.10
N LEU A 152 13.39 1.13 26.58
CA LEU A 152 14.10 0.11 25.82
C LEU A 152 14.50 0.70 24.46
N GLN A 153 15.71 1.24 24.39
CA GLN A 153 16.24 1.89 23.19
C GLN A 153 17.30 1.05 22.46
N THR A 154 17.84 0.02 23.10
CA THR A 154 18.87 -0.84 22.52
C THR A 154 18.35 -1.47 21.23
N PRO A 155 19.05 -1.30 20.08
CA PRO A 155 18.66 -1.96 18.85
C PRO A 155 18.73 -3.48 18.97
N GLY A 156 17.74 -4.18 18.42
CA GLY A 156 17.65 -5.64 18.53
C GLY A 156 16.30 -6.20 18.08
N ARG A 157 16.12 -7.51 18.24
CA ARG A 157 14.85 -8.21 18.02
C ARG A 157 14.27 -8.63 19.35
N TYR A 158 13.00 -8.33 19.57
CA TYR A 158 12.34 -8.53 20.85
C TYR A 158 10.97 -9.18 20.70
N ALA A 159 10.48 -9.74 21.80
CA ALA A 159 9.08 -10.08 22.01
C ALA A 159 8.72 -9.79 23.47
N VAL A 160 7.48 -9.35 23.71
CA VAL A 160 6.96 -9.15 25.07
C VAL A 160 6.31 -10.45 25.53
N VAL A 161 6.81 -11.04 26.61
CA VAL A 161 6.28 -12.26 27.22
C VAL A 161 5.26 -11.90 28.29
N VAL A 162 4.12 -12.61 28.28
CA VAL A 162 3.07 -12.56 29.28
C VAL A 162 2.88 -13.94 29.90
N ARG A 163 2.73 -13.99 31.22
CA ARG A 163 2.45 -15.23 31.96
C ARG A 163 1.07 -15.15 32.59
N ALA A 164 0.14 -15.98 32.13
CA ALA A 164 -1.24 -16.03 32.61
C ALA A 164 -1.69 -17.48 32.76
N GLY A 165 -2.38 -17.81 33.87
CA GLY A 165 -2.92 -19.16 34.09
C GLY A 165 -1.87 -20.28 34.05
N GLY A 166 -0.63 -20.00 34.48
CA GLY A 166 0.47 -20.96 34.47
C GLY A 166 1.10 -21.23 33.10
N LYS A 167 0.70 -20.51 32.04
CA LYS A 167 1.28 -20.62 30.69
C LYS A 167 1.99 -19.32 30.31
N ALA A 168 3.10 -19.45 29.57
CA ALA A 168 3.78 -18.32 28.95
C ALA A 168 3.38 -18.22 27.48
N GLU A 169 2.97 -17.03 27.08
CA GLU A 169 2.79 -16.64 25.68
C GLU A 169 3.60 -15.37 25.42
N ARG A 170 3.76 -14.99 24.15
CA ARG A 170 4.48 -13.78 23.77
C ARG A 170 3.71 -12.96 22.75
N SER A 171 4.00 -11.66 22.64
CA SER A 171 3.66 -10.89 21.46
C SER A 171 4.29 -11.51 20.21
N TYR A 172 3.85 -11.07 19.04
CA TYR A 172 4.67 -11.24 17.83
C TYR A 172 6.04 -10.57 18.02
N ARG A 173 7.03 -11.06 17.27
CA ARG A 173 8.38 -10.49 17.27
C ARG A 173 8.37 -9.11 16.62
N PHE A 174 9.28 -8.26 17.06
CA PHE A 174 9.47 -6.93 16.50
C PHE A 174 10.92 -6.48 16.60
N ARG A 175 11.31 -5.49 15.80
CA ARG A 175 12.66 -4.91 15.82
C ARG A 175 12.68 -3.53 16.50
N ILE A 176 13.77 -3.20 17.18
CA ILE A 176 14.07 -1.82 17.55
C ILE A 176 15.27 -1.39 16.70
N ALA A 177 15.10 -0.36 15.88
CA ALA A 177 16.14 0.17 14.99
C ALA A 177 15.78 1.57 14.48
N GLY A 178 16.78 2.36 14.06
CA GLY A 178 16.53 3.69 13.47
C GLY A 178 15.83 3.63 12.11
N ASP A 179 16.08 2.57 11.34
CA ASP A 179 15.58 2.34 9.98
C ASP A 179 14.43 1.31 9.94
N VAL A 180 13.72 1.13 11.06
CA VAL A 180 12.83 -0.03 11.27
C VAL A 180 11.76 -0.18 10.17
N TYR A 181 11.25 0.92 9.64
CA TYR A 181 10.17 0.95 8.63
C TYR A 181 10.63 1.06 7.19
N ARG A 182 11.94 1.17 6.93
CA ARG A 182 12.45 1.40 5.57
C ARG A 182 11.97 0.33 4.61
N ASP A 183 12.28 -0.94 4.87
CA ASP A 183 11.98 -2.03 3.94
C ASP A 183 10.46 -2.28 3.80
N SER A 184 9.69 -2.16 4.89
CA SER A 184 8.24 -2.33 4.84
C SER A 184 7.55 -1.19 4.07
N SER A 185 8.06 0.04 4.18
CA SER A 185 7.55 1.17 3.41
C SER A 185 7.85 1.03 1.92
N LEU A 186 9.05 0.55 1.55
CA LEU A 186 9.42 0.28 0.16
C LEU A 186 8.59 -0.87 -0.43
N ALA A 187 8.29 -1.91 0.35
CA ALA A 187 7.36 -2.96 -0.06
C ALA A 187 5.96 -2.40 -0.35
N ALA A 188 5.46 -1.48 0.49
CA ALA A 188 4.18 -0.81 0.27
C ALA A 188 4.18 0.03 -1.01
N TRP A 189 5.25 0.77 -1.31
CA TRP A 189 5.36 1.49 -2.58
C TRP A 189 5.49 0.56 -3.79
N LYS A 190 6.24 -0.55 -3.65
CA LYS A 190 6.39 -1.54 -4.72
C LYS A 190 5.07 -2.25 -5.08
N ALA A 191 4.06 -2.22 -4.21
CA ALA A 191 2.72 -2.73 -4.54
C ALA A 191 2.12 -2.08 -5.80
N PHE A 192 2.42 -0.81 -6.09
CA PHE A 192 2.00 -0.15 -7.32
C PHE A 192 2.61 -0.79 -8.57
N TYR A 193 3.90 -1.17 -8.53
CA TYR A 193 4.53 -1.93 -9.61
C TYR A 193 3.80 -3.26 -9.88
N PHE A 194 3.38 -3.96 -8.82
CA PHE A 194 2.58 -5.18 -8.94
C PHE A 194 1.15 -4.91 -9.46
N GLN A 195 0.61 -3.72 -9.31
CA GLN A 195 -0.67 -3.30 -9.89
C GLN A 195 -0.56 -2.67 -11.29
N ARG A 196 0.65 -2.42 -11.83
CA ARG A 196 0.78 -1.88 -13.20
C ARG A 196 0.05 -2.76 -14.22
N ALA A 197 -0.85 -2.14 -14.98
CA ALA A 197 -1.63 -2.79 -16.03
C ALA A 197 -0.86 -2.87 -17.36
N ASP A 198 -1.28 -3.79 -18.24
CA ASP A 198 -0.87 -3.88 -19.66
C ASP A 198 0.65 -4.00 -19.92
N THR A 199 1.41 -4.44 -18.92
CA THR A 199 2.85 -4.61 -18.99
C THR A 199 3.26 -5.97 -18.41
N ALA A 200 4.35 -6.53 -18.91
CA ALA A 200 4.94 -7.72 -18.29
C ALA A 200 5.49 -7.36 -16.91
N LYS A 201 5.55 -8.39 -16.05
CA LYS A 201 6.24 -8.32 -14.76
C LYS A 201 7.41 -9.29 -14.81
N PRO A 202 8.61 -8.85 -15.27
CA PRO A 202 9.76 -9.74 -15.38
C PRO A 202 10.20 -10.29 -14.03
N GLU A 203 10.66 -11.55 -14.01
CA GLU A 203 11.14 -12.24 -12.80
C GLU A 203 12.22 -11.43 -12.05
N LYS A 204 13.10 -10.71 -12.76
CA LYS A 204 14.13 -9.86 -12.16
C LYS A 204 13.59 -8.82 -11.16
N HIS A 205 12.37 -8.33 -11.35
CA HIS A 205 11.76 -7.31 -10.50
C HIS A 205 10.60 -7.85 -9.67
N ALA A 206 9.88 -8.85 -10.20
CA ALA A 206 8.67 -9.41 -9.61
C ALA A 206 8.87 -10.74 -8.87
N GLY A 207 10.04 -11.38 -9.02
CA GLY A 207 10.31 -12.70 -8.45
C GLY A 207 9.21 -13.72 -8.82
N PRO A 208 8.63 -14.45 -7.85
CA PRO A 208 7.62 -15.48 -8.13
C PRO A 208 6.29 -14.92 -8.64
N TRP A 209 6.06 -13.60 -8.53
CA TRP A 209 4.89 -12.88 -9.05
C TRP A 209 5.16 -12.34 -10.46
N SER A 210 6.00 -13.01 -11.24
CA SER A 210 6.20 -12.67 -12.64
C SER A 210 5.06 -13.17 -13.53
N HIS A 211 4.76 -12.42 -14.59
CA HIS A 211 3.83 -12.84 -15.64
C HIS A 211 4.13 -12.09 -16.97
N GLY A 212 3.60 -12.60 -18.08
CA GLY A 212 3.73 -12.05 -19.44
C GLY A 212 2.96 -10.74 -19.64
N ILE A 213 2.87 -10.23 -20.87
CA ILE A 213 2.20 -8.95 -21.12
C ILE A 213 0.68 -9.17 -21.28
N PRO A 214 -0.19 -8.65 -20.40
CA PRO A 214 -1.64 -8.74 -20.57
C PRO A 214 -2.19 -7.67 -21.51
N HIS A 215 -3.40 -7.92 -22.03
CA HIS A 215 -4.21 -6.96 -22.80
C HIS A 215 -3.54 -6.36 -24.06
N ARG A 216 -2.68 -7.13 -24.75
CA ARG A 216 -2.00 -6.70 -25.99
C ARG A 216 -2.53 -7.34 -27.28
N GLY A 217 -3.54 -8.19 -27.19
CA GLY A 217 -4.21 -8.82 -28.33
C GLY A 217 -5.16 -7.89 -29.10
N PRO A 218 -5.85 -8.42 -30.13
CA PRO A 218 -6.84 -7.68 -30.91
C PRO A 218 -7.97 -7.11 -30.04
N ASP A 219 -8.39 -5.87 -30.33
CA ASP A 219 -9.44 -5.15 -29.58
C ASP A 219 -9.17 -5.00 -28.06
N GLN A 220 -7.91 -5.13 -27.62
CA GLN A 220 -7.51 -4.93 -26.21
C GLN A 220 -6.92 -3.53 -25.97
N ALA A 221 -6.03 -3.33 -24.99
CA ALA A 221 -5.67 -2.01 -24.48
C ALA A 221 -5.02 -1.08 -25.52
N THR A 222 -4.38 -1.62 -26.57
CA THR A 222 -3.84 -0.82 -27.69
C THR A 222 -4.89 -0.44 -28.73
N GLN A 223 -6.06 -1.08 -28.70
CA GLN A 223 -7.14 -0.97 -29.67
C GLN A 223 -8.53 -0.88 -28.99
N ALA A 224 -8.58 -0.32 -27.78
CA ALA A 224 -9.79 -0.28 -26.98
C ALA A 224 -10.85 0.59 -27.65
N ARG A 225 -12.13 0.29 -27.41
CA ARG A 225 -13.26 0.99 -28.05
C ARG A 225 -14.26 1.48 -27.02
N VAL A 226 -15.07 2.47 -27.39
CA VAL A 226 -16.08 3.03 -26.48
C VAL A 226 -17.36 2.22 -26.58
N TYR A 227 -17.86 1.78 -25.43
CA TYR A 227 -19.10 1.01 -25.33
C TYR A 227 -20.19 1.78 -24.60
N ARG A 228 -21.44 1.38 -24.88
CA ARG A 228 -22.61 1.75 -24.09
C ARG A 228 -22.64 0.89 -22.83
N TRP A 229 -22.55 1.54 -21.68
CA TRP A 229 -22.74 0.91 -20.39
C TRP A 229 -24.23 0.87 -20.04
N ALA A 230 -24.71 -0.30 -19.66
CA ALA A 230 -26.13 -0.62 -19.57
C ALA A 230 -26.57 -0.94 -18.14
N GLY A 231 -26.15 -0.16 -17.14
CA GLY A 231 -26.57 -0.45 -15.78
C GLY A 231 -26.15 0.57 -14.74
N GLY A 232 -26.93 0.65 -13.67
CA GLY A 232 -26.62 1.41 -12.46
C GLY A 232 -26.16 0.52 -11.31
N LYS A 233 -25.55 -0.64 -11.61
CA LYS A 233 -25.03 -1.59 -10.60
C LYS A 233 -23.54 -1.83 -10.80
N TRP A 234 -22.77 -1.91 -9.71
CA TRP A 234 -21.31 -2.04 -9.75
C TRP A 234 -20.81 -3.35 -10.37
N TRP A 235 -21.63 -4.42 -10.37
CA TRP A 235 -21.31 -5.71 -10.99
C TRP A 235 -21.78 -5.84 -12.44
N ASP A 236 -22.33 -4.78 -13.03
CA ASP A 236 -22.81 -4.81 -14.42
C ASP A 236 -21.63 -4.90 -15.38
N PRO A 237 -21.43 -6.04 -16.08
CA PRO A 237 -20.07 -6.46 -16.32
C PRO A 237 -19.49 -5.95 -17.63
N VAL A 238 -20.28 -5.69 -18.68
CA VAL A 238 -19.70 -5.44 -20.02
C VAL A 238 -20.67 -4.65 -20.89
N GLY A 239 -20.21 -3.64 -21.61
CA GLY A 239 -21.00 -2.96 -22.63
C GLY A 239 -21.20 -3.85 -23.86
N THR A 240 -22.44 -3.93 -24.35
CA THR A 240 -22.81 -4.80 -25.49
C THR A 240 -22.90 -4.06 -26.82
N VAL A 241 -22.87 -2.73 -26.80
CA VAL A 241 -23.02 -1.88 -27.98
C VAL A 241 -21.82 -0.96 -28.10
N VAL A 242 -21.05 -1.09 -29.17
CA VAL A 242 -19.97 -0.14 -29.52
C VAL A 242 -20.61 1.19 -29.92
N LEU A 243 -20.24 2.26 -29.23
CA LEU A 243 -20.69 3.63 -29.51
C LEU A 243 -19.72 4.39 -30.40
N ASP A 244 -18.42 4.13 -30.24
CA ASP A 244 -17.37 4.66 -31.09
C ASP A 244 -16.41 3.51 -31.42
N PRO A 245 -16.35 3.05 -32.69
CA PRO A 245 -15.48 1.96 -33.09
C PRO A 245 -14.02 2.41 -33.27
N THR A 246 -13.70 3.70 -33.12
CA THR A 246 -12.34 4.18 -33.35
C THR A 246 -11.40 3.61 -32.27
N PRO A 247 -10.32 2.89 -32.65
CA PRO A 247 -9.38 2.32 -31.69
C PRO A 247 -8.69 3.40 -30.84
N ARG A 248 -8.42 3.09 -29.58
CA ARG A 248 -7.69 3.93 -28.63
C ARG A 248 -6.62 3.11 -27.91
N ASP A 249 -5.41 3.65 -27.83
CA ASP A 249 -4.38 3.12 -26.93
C ASP A 249 -4.59 3.70 -25.53
N VAL A 250 -4.94 2.83 -24.59
CA VAL A 250 -5.18 3.12 -23.17
C VAL A 250 -4.28 2.28 -22.27
N THR A 251 -3.10 1.92 -22.78
CA THR A 251 -2.17 1.06 -22.07
C THR A 251 -1.50 1.75 -20.89
N GLY A 252 -1.24 0.96 -19.85
CA GLY A 252 -0.58 1.39 -18.62
C GLY A 252 -1.57 1.77 -17.52
N GLY A 253 -1.08 2.52 -16.53
CA GLY A 253 -1.82 2.83 -15.31
C GLY A 253 -1.80 1.64 -14.35
N TRP A 254 -2.65 1.70 -13.33
CA TRP A 254 -2.76 0.65 -12.33
C TRP A 254 -4.15 0.02 -12.36
N TRP A 255 -4.20 -1.30 -12.22
CA TRP A 255 -5.43 -1.96 -11.82
C TRP A 255 -5.90 -1.38 -10.48
N ASP A 256 -7.16 -0.99 -10.44
CA ASP A 256 -7.72 -0.21 -9.34
C ASP A 256 -7.71 -1.00 -8.03
N ALA A 257 -8.09 -2.27 -8.10
CA ALA A 257 -8.26 -3.11 -6.94
C ALA A 257 -7.88 -4.57 -7.22
N GLY A 258 -8.68 -5.51 -6.68
CA GLY A 258 -8.57 -6.92 -7.00
C GLY A 258 -9.02 -7.25 -8.42
N ASP A 259 -9.85 -6.41 -9.05
CA ASP A 259 -10.19 -6.47 -10.47
C ASP A 259 -9.18 -5.73 -11.35
N PHE A 260 -9.23 -5.93 -12.67
CA PHE A 260 -8.30 -5.31 -13.61
C PHE A 260 -8.81 -3.99 -14.19
N ASN A 261 -9.93 -3.48 -13.68
CA ASN A 261 -10.47 -2.22 -14.19
C ASN A 261 -9.60 -1.04 -13.76
N LYS A 262 -9.63 0.02 -14.57
CA LYS A 262 -8.95 1.29 -14.29
C LYS A 262 -10.00 2.39 -14.29
N TYR A 263 -10.21 3.03 -13.15
CA TYR A 263 -11.19 4.12 -13.01
C TYR A 263 -10.46 5.44 -12.86
N ILE A 264 -10.77 6.42 -13.71
CA ILE A 264 -10.06 7.70 -13.71
C ILE A 264 -10.24 8.45 -12.38
N GLY A 265 -11.39 8.27 -11.72
CA GLY A 265 -11.67 8.81 -10.39
C GLY A 265 -10.62 8.39 -9.37
N ASN A 266 -10.55 7.09 -9.11
CA ASN A 266 -9.58 6.51 -8.19
C ASN A 266 -8.13 6.67 -8.66
N THR A 267 -7.86 6.52 -9.97
CA THR A 267 -6.51 6.71 -10.54
C THR A 267 -5.99 8.11 -10.26
N THR A 268 -6.81 9.15 -10.45
CA THR A 268 -6.38 10.54 -10.21
C THR A 268 -6.28 10.86 -8.72
N LEU A 269 -7.14 10.30 -7.87
CA LEU A 269 -7.00 10.41 -6.42
C LEU A 269 -5.68 9.77 -5.94
N CYS A 270 -5.45 8.52 -6.31
CA CYS A 270 -4.20 7.79 -6.01
C CYS A 270 -2.98 8.57 -6.52
N HIS A 271 -2.97 8.94 -7.81
CA HIS A 271 -1.88 9.70 -8.42
C HIS A 271 -1.57 11.00 -7.65
N ASN A 272 -2.59 11.77 -7.28
CA ASN A 272 -2.39 13.00 -6.55
C ASN A 272 -1.90 12.76 -5.11
N ASP A 273 -2.36 11.69 -4.45
CA ASP A 273 -1.81 11.28 -3.15
C ASP A 273 -0.32 10.89 -3.25
N LEU A 274 0.09 10.18 -4.32
CA LEU A 274 1.50 9.83 -4.52
C LEU A 274 2.37 11.07 -4.74
N LEU A 275 1.91 12.01 -5.56
CA LEU A 275 2.59 13.28 -5.79
C LEU A 275 2.71 14.13 -4.52
N LEU A 276 1.63 14.21 -3.72
CA LEU A 276 1.68 14.87 -2.42
C LEU A 276 2.65 14.16 -1.49
N GLY A 277 2.63 12.82 -1.45
CA GLY A 277 3.60 12.03 -0.69
C GLY A 277 5.05 12.32 -1.09
N ILE A 278 5.34 12.42 -2.38
CA ILE A 278 6.66 12.82 -2.91
C ILE A 278 7.08 14.21 -2.45
N GLN A 279 6.14 15.17 -2.40
CA GLN A 279 6.42 16.51 -1.87
C GLN A 279 6.69 16.47 -0.36
N LEU A 280 5.87 15.75 0.41
CA LEU A 280 6.06 15.56 1.86
C LEU A 280 7.36 14.83 2.20
N LEU A 281 7.80 13.89 1.35
CA LEU A 281 9.08 13.16 1.52
C LEU A 281 10.30 14.00 1.12
N GLY A 282 10.12 15.07 0.36
CA GLY A 282 11.21 15.94 -0.10
C GLY A 282 12.24 15.18 -0.95
N GLY A 283 13.52 15.24 -0.54
CA GLY A 283 14.63 14.55 -1.22
C GLY A 283 14.96 13.16 -0.65
N ALA A 284 14.11 12.60 0.22
CA ALA A 284 14.36 11.30 0.85
C ALA A 284 14.33 10.09 -0.12
N PRO A 285 13.41 10.01 -1.10
CA PRO A 285 13.34 8.90 -2.05
C PRO A 285 14.57 8.84 -2.95
N ARG A 286 15.01 7.63 -3.32
CA ARG A 286 16.23 7.41 -4.12
C ARG A 286 15.96 6.52 -5.32
N ASP A 287 16.83 6.64 -6.32
CA ASP A 287 16.91 5.69 -7.42
C ASP A 287 17.33 4.31 -6.87
N GLY A 288 16.69 3.25 -7.35
CA GLY A 288 16.93 1.86 -6.96
C GLY A 288 16.22 1.39 -5.70
N ASP A 289 15.41 2.25 -5.06
CA ASP A 289 14.68 1.92 -3.82
C ASP A 289 13.61 0.83 -4.01
N LEU A 290 12.97 0.73 -5.17
CA LEU A 290 11.84 -0.20 -5.42
C LEU A 290 12.23 -1.43 -6.24
N ASN A 291 13.39 -1.44 -6.92
CA ASN A 291 13.80 -2.49 -7.86
C ASN A 291 12.67 -2.76 -8.89
N ILE A 292 12.42 -1.75 -9.71
CA ILE A 292 11.46 -1.71 -10.82
C ILE A 292 12.22 -1.58 -12.15
N PRO A 293 11.57 -1.72 -13.32
CA PRO A 293 12.24 -1.61 -14.62
C PRO A 293 13.03 -0.32 -14.83
N GLU A 294 12.57 0.77 -14.21
CA GLU A 294 13.18 2.09 -14.30
C GLU A 294 14.40 2.28 -13.37
N SER A 295 14.59 1.42 -12.35
CA SER A 295 15.70 1.54 -11.41
C SER A 295 17.06 1.58 -12.11
N GLY A 296 17.89 2.57 -11.77
CA GLY A 296 19.19 2.88 -12.35
C GLY A 296 19.16 3.95 -13.44
N ASN A 297 18.03 4.64 -13.64
CA ASN A 297 17.87 5.71 -14.63
C ASN A 297 18.23 7.12 -14.09
N GLY A 298 18.61 7.25 -12.82
CA GLY A 298 18.90 8.53 -12.17
C GLY A 298 17.68 9.28 -11.63
N VAL A 299 16.47 8.70 -11.70
CA VAL A 299 15.23 9.22 -11.14
C VAL A 299 14.86 8.39 -9.90
N PRO A 300 14.38 8.99 -8.80
CA PRO A 300 13.89 8.21 -7.69
C PRO A 300 12.75 7.27 -8.10
N ASP A 301 12.83 5.99 -7.76
CA ASP A 301 11.88 4.97 -8.23
C ASP A 301 10.41 5.31 -7.89
N ILE A 302 10.17 5.99 -6.76
CA ILE A 302 8.84 6.47 -6.36
C ILE A 302 8.29 7.53 -7.36
N LEU A 303 9.15 8.39 -7.92
CA LEU A 303 8.79 9.33 -8.98
C LEU A 303 8.54 8.60 -10.30
N ASP A 304 9.31 7.57 -10.63
CA ASP A 304 9.06 6.73 -11.80
C ASP A 304 7.71 6.02 -11.73
N GLU A 305 7.33 5.54 -10.54
CA GLU A 305 6.01 4.96 -10.35
C GLU A 305 4.91 6.02 -10.54
N ALA A 306 5.07 7.24 -10.00
CA ALA A 306 4.13 8.32 -10.28
C ALA A 306 4.04 8.67 -11.78
N ARG A 307 5.19 8.66 -12.49
CA ARG A 307 5.28 8.86 -13.95
C ARG A 307 4.43 7.85 -14.70
N TRP A 308 4.45 6.58 -14.29
CA TRP A 308 3.64 5.51 -14.89
C TRP A 308 2.15 5.88 -14.90
N GLY A 309 1.63 6.35 -13.77
CA GLY A 309 0.26 6.86 -13.66
C GLY A 309 0.02 8.10 -14.51
N THR A 310 0.95 9.06 -14.51
CA THR A 310 0.85 10.28 -15.31
C THR A 310 0.77 9.97 -16.81
N GLU A 311 1.59 9.05 -17.32
CA GLU A 311 1.59 8.68 -18.73
C GLU A 311 0.29 8.00 -19.16
N PHE A 312 -0.31 7.19 -18.28
CA PHE A 312 -1.64 6.63 -18.51
C PHE A 312 -2.70 7.73 -18.60
N LEU A 313 -2.68 8.72 -17.69
CA LEU A 313 -3.60 9.86 -17.74
C LEU A 313 -3.43 10.68 -19.02
N ILE A 314 -2.21 10.81 -19.56
CA ILE A 314 -1.97 11.41 -20.87
C ILE A 314 -2.70 10.61 -21.98
N ARG A 315 -2.56 9.28 -21.98
CA ARG A 315 -3.19 8.38 -22.97
C ARG A 315 -4.72 8.28 -22.83
N LEU A 316 -5.27 8.43 -21.63
CA LEU A 316 -6.70 8.24 -21.32
C LEU A 316 -7.59 9.43 -21.76
N ALA A 317 -7.46 9.86 -23.01
CA ALA A 317 -8.32 10.88 -23.61
C ALA A 317 -8.46 10.71 -25.13
N ASP A 318 -9.48 11.33 -25.70
CA ASP A 318 -9.57 11.54 -27.14
C ASP A 318 -8.63 12.67 -27.63
N GLU A 319 -8.57 12.87 -28.94
CA GLU A 319 -7.71 13.88 -29.58
C GLU A 319 -7.99 15.33 -29.14
N ARG A 320 -9.18 15.59 -28.60
CA ARG A 320 -9.64 16.88 -28.11
C ARG A 320 -9.33 17.08 -26.63
N GLY A 321 -8.83 16.04 -25.95
CA GLY A 321 -8.55 16.03 -24.53
C GLY A 321 -9.75 15.66 -23.66
N ALA A 322 -10.82 15.09 -24.22
CA ALA A 322 -11.94 14.55 -23.45
C ALA A 322 -11.54 13.21 -22.84
N ALA A 323 -11.53 13.10 -21.51
CA ALA A 323 -11.06 11.91 -20.84
C ALA A 323 -12.15 10.83 -20.71
N PHE A 324 -11.77 9.58 -20.90
CA PHE A 324 -12.62 8.41 -20.65
C PHE A 324 -12.73 8.16 -19.14
N GLY A 325 -13.89 7.69 -18.68
CA GLY A 325 -14.12 7.45 -17.25
C GLY A 325 -13.44 6.18 -16.75
N ARG A 326 -13.69 5.07 -17.44
CA ARG A 326 -13.27 3.73 -17.02
C ARG A 326 -12.70 2.97 -18.21
N VAL A 327 -11.64 2.22 -17.95
CA VAL A 327 -11.15 1.12 -18.79
C VAL A 327 -11.57 -0.19 -18.13
N HIS A 328 -12.31 -1.01 -18.87
CA HIS A 328 -12.76 -2.30 -18.42
C HIS A 328 -11.92 -3.43 -19.03
N GLU A 329 -11.28 -4.18 -18.15
CA GLU A 329 -10.48 -5.37 -18.43
C GLU A 329 -11.10 -6.51 -17.61
N ARG A 330 -11.42 -7.64 -18.25
CA ARG A 330 -12.19 -8.72 -17.59
C ARG A 330 -11.32 -9.46 -16.58
N GLY A 331 -10.05 -9.63 -16.93
CA GLY A 331 -9.02 -10.29 -16.15
C GLY A 331 -9.05 -11.81 -16.21
N ALA A 332 -7.88 -12.39 -15.94
CA ALA A 332 -7.57 -13.81 -15.87
C ALA A 332 -6.40 -14.06 -14.90
N SER A 333 -6.09 -15.32 -14.60
CA SER A 333 -4.82 -15.73 -13.98
C SER A 333 -4.22 -16.90 -14.76
N PRO A 334 -2.97 -16.78 -15.25
CA PRO A 334 -2.14 -15.58 -15.26
C PRO A 334 -2.76 -14.45 -16.11
N PRO A 335 -2.41 -13.16 -15.85
CA PRO A 335 -3.09 -12.02 -16.47
C PRO A 335 -3.05 -12.00 -18.00
N GLU A 336 -1.98 -12.51 -18.60
CA GLU A 336 -1.80 -12.58 -20.06
C GLU A 336 -2.77 -13.52 -20.79
N GLU A 337 -3.53 -14.35 -20.06
CA GLU A 337 -4.55 -15.21 -20.66
C GLU A 337 -5.90 -14.50 -20.87
N ASP A 338 -6.05 -13.25 -20.40
CA ASP A 338 -7.26 -12.49 -20.74
C ASP A 338 -7.25 -12.14 -22.24
N ALA A 339 -8.14 -12.79 -22.99
CA ALA A 339 -8.34 -12.56 -24.42
C ALA A 339 -9.57 -11.68 -24.73
N HIS A 340 -10.26 -11.13 -23.71
CA HIS A 340 -11.48 -10.36 -23.92
C HIS A 340 -11.17 -8.93 -24.42
N PRO A 341 -12.08 -8.30 -25.17
CA PRO A 341 -11.94 -6.92 -25.60
C PRO A 341 -11.87 -5.96 -24.41
N VAL A 342 -11.01 -4.94 -24.52
CA VAL A 342 -10.92 -3.85 -23.53
C VAL A 342 -11.92 -2.75 -23.89
N GLN A 343 -12.72 -2.34 -22.91
CA GLN A 343 -13.84 -1.43 -23.14
C GLN A 343 -13.68 -0.10 -22.43
N LEU A 344 -14.02 0.98 -23.11
CA LEU A 344 -14.04 2.34 -22.56
C LEU A 344 -15.46 2.80 -22.29
N THR A 345 -15.65 3.54 -21.21
CA THR A 345 -16.85 4.39 -21.06
C THR A 345 -16.77 5.60 -22.00
N ARG A 346 -17.90 6.26 -22.26
CA ARG A 346 -17.88 7.53 -23.00
C ARG A 346 -17.12 8.61 -22.21
N PRO A 347 -16.43 9.54 -22.89
CA PRO A 347 -15.85 10.69 -22.22
C PRO A 347 -16.87 11.51 -21.44
N THR A 348 -16.45 12.09 -20.32
CA THR A 348 -17.30 12.95 -19.48
C THR A 348 -16.59 14.21 -19.03
N SER A 349 -17.33 15.27 -18.71
CA SER A 349 -16.76 16.51 -18.17
C SER A 349 -16.06 16.30 -16.84
N GLY A 350 -16.59 15.42 -15.97
CA GLY A 350 -15.96 15.05 -14.70
C GLY A 350 -14.63 14.34 -14.89
N ALA A 351 -14.60 13.28 -15.70
CA ALA A 351 -13.35 12.58 -16.04
C ALA A 351 -12.32 13.53 -16.67
N THR A 352 -12.79 14.42 -17.55
CA THR A 352 -11.92 15.40 -18.21
C THR A 352 -11.33 16.41 -17.22
N MET A 353 -12.08 16.81 -16.18
CA MET A 353 -11.55 17.69 -15.14
C MET A 353 -10.55 16.97 -14.23
N ASN A 354 -10.82 15.70 -13.88
CA ASN A 354 -9.86 14.85 -13.16
C ASN A 354 -8.53 14.74 -13.91
N ARG A 355 -8.57 14.46 -15.22
CA ARG A 355 -7.38 14.45 -16.08
C ARG A 355 -6.66 15.79 -16.07
N ALA A 356 -7.39 16.90 -16.27
CA ALA A 356 -6.79 18.24 -16.28
C ALA A 356 -6.05 18.53 -14.97
N ALA A 357 -6.69 18.33 -13.82
CA ALA A 357 -6.09 18.60 -12.52
C ALA A 357 -4.88 17.71 -12.22
N ALA A 358 -4.98 16.41 -12.45
CA ALA A 358 -3.89 15.48 -12.17
C ALA A 358 -2.66 15.76 -13.06
N LEU A 359 -2.86 16.06 -14.35
CA LEU A 359 -1.76 16.42 -15.25
C LEU A 359 -1.16 17.79 -14.93
N ALA A 360 -1.97 18.76 -14.49
CA ALA A 360 -1.45 20.06 -14.04
C ALA A 360 -0.56 19.89 -12.81
N TYR A 361 -1.01 19.07 -11.86
CA TYR A 361 -0.27 18.80 -10.63
C TYR A 361 1.02 18.01 -10.88
N ALA A 362 0.98 17.02 -11.78
CA ALA A 362 2.20 16.36 -12.26
C ALA A 362 3.17 17.39 -12.86
N GLY A 363 2.69 18.30 -13.71
CA GLY A 363 3.52 19.37 -14.30
C GLY A 363 4.27 20.18 -13.23
N VAL A 364 3.57 20.62 -12.19
CA VAL A 364 4.15 21.35 -11.04
C VAL A 364 5.21 20.49 -10.33
N VAL A 365 4.89 19.26 -9.94
CA VAL A 365 5.83 18.42 -9.19
C VAL A 365 7.08 18.08 -10.02
N TRP A 366 6.93 17.77 -11.31
CA TRP A 366 8.08 17.48 -12.18
C TRP A 366 8.95 18.71 -12.43
N GLU A 367 8.35 19.90 -12.49
CA GLU A 367 9.10 21.16 -12.55
C GLU A 367 9.87 21.42 -11.26
N GLU A 368 9.24 21.25 -10.09
CA GLU A 368 9.87 21.41 -8.78
C GLU A 368 11.06 20.46 -8.58
N LYS A 369 11.00 19.24 -9.12
CA LYS A 369 12.10 18.28 -9.06
C LYS A 369 13.23 18.60 -10.04
N GLY A 370 12.95 19.33 -11.12
CA GLY A 370 13.96 19.73 -12.12
C GLY A 370 14.62 18.58 -12.87
N LEU A 371 14.02 17.39 -12.89
CA LEU A 371 14.62 16.17 -13.48
C LEU A 371 14.31 15.98 -14.98
N ASP A 372 13.09 16.31 -15.42
CA ASP A 372 12.65 16.15 -16.81
C ASP A 372 11.71 17.31 -17.23
N PRO A 373 12.28 18.47 -17.64
CA PRO A 373 11.49 19.63 -18.04
C PRO A 373 10.58 19.36 -19.24
N GLY A 374 11.00 18.46 -20.14
CA GLY A 374 10.20 18.05 -21.30
C GLY A 374 8.94 17.31 -20.88
N PHE A 375 9.05 16.42 -19.88
CA PHE A 375 7.90 15.73 -19.32
C PHE A 375 6.96 16.68 -18.58
N SER A 376 7.48 17.59 -17.74
CA SER A 376 6.67 18.63 -17.09
C SER A 376 5.88 19.46 -18.13
N GLY A 377 6.56 19.94 -19.18
CA GLY A 377 5.92 20.71 -20.25
C GLY A 377 4.84 19.93 -20.99
N ARG A 378 5.04 18.62 -21.21
CA ARG A 378 4.03 17.73 -21.81
C ARG A 378 2.81 17.57 -20.90
N CYS A 379 3.01 17.37 -19.60
CA CYS A 379 1.93 17.30 -18.62
C CYS A 379 1.08 18.57 -18.63
N PHE A 380 1.73 19.74 -18.61
CA PHE A 380 1.03 21.03 -18.67
C PHE A 380 0.26 21.22 -19.98
N ALA A 381 0.86 20.89 -21.13
CA ALA A 381 0.21 21.03 -22.44
C ALA A 381 -1.05 20.14 -22.55
N GLU A 382 -0.97 18.90 -22.08
CA GLU A 382 -2.08 17.95 -22.11
C GLU A 382 -3.17 18.29 -21.09
N SER A 383 -2.79 18.80 -19.93
CA SER A 383 -3.71 19.38 -18.95
C SER A 383 -4.51 20.55 -19.56
N MET A 384 -3.82 21.49 -20.19
CA MET A 384 -4.42 22.67 -20.82
C MET A 384 -5.32 22.30 -22.01
N ARG A 385 -5.07 21.19 -22.71
CA ARG A 385 -5.96 20.66 -23.74
C ARG A 385 -7.34 20.33 -23.15
N SER A 386 -7.38 19.54 -22.07
CA SER A 386 -8.62 19.21 -21.35
C SER A 386 -9.30 20.46 -20.77
N TRP A 387 -8.53 21.39 -20.21
CA TRP A 387 -9.05 22.65 -19.67
C TRP A 387 -9.71 23.54 -20.73
N LYS A 388 -9.07 23.72 -21.89
CA LYS A 388 -9.63 24.48 -23.03
C LYS A 388 -10.93 23.85 -23.52
N LEU A 389 -10.98 22.52 -23.63
CA LEU A 389 -12.22 21.81 -23.97
C LEU A 389 -13.32 22.08 -22.95
N LEU A 390 -13.04 22.04 -21.65
CA LEU A 390 -14.01 22.29 -20.59
C LEU A 390 -14.49 23.76 -20.56
N LYS A 391 -13.65 24.72 -20.96
CA LYS A 391 -14.08 26.11 -21.18
C LYS A 391 -15.03 26.25 -22.37
N ALA A 392 -14.73 25.57 -23.49
CA ALA A 392 -15.57 25.60 -24.68
C ALA A 392 -16.86 24.80 -24.54
N ARG A 393 -16.84 23.73 -23.73
CA ARG A 393 -17.97 22.86 -23.43
C ARG A 393 -18.10 22.68 -21.91
N PRO A 394 -18.81 23.59 -21.22
CA PRO A 394 -18.93 23.56 -19.77
C PRO A 394 -19.60 22.29 -19.24
N HIS A 395 -19.22 21.89 -18.02
CA HIS A 395 -19.88 20.82 -17.26
C HIS A 395 -21.37 21.14 -17.00
N PRO A 396 -22.29 20.15 -17.01
CA PRO A 396 -22.05 18.72 -17.17
C PRO A 396 -22.17 18.20 -18.61
N TRP A 397 -21.36 17.21 -18.99
CA TRP A 397 -21.61 16.38 -20.17
C TRP A 397 -21.10 14.93 -20.03
N PRO A 398 -21.81 13.95 -20.63
CA PRO A 398 -23.18 14.10 -21.14
C PRO A 398 -24.14 14.47 -20.00
N ALA A 399 -25.10 15.35 -20.25
CA ALA A 399 -26.06 15.76 -19.21
C ALA A 399 -27.07 14.62 -18.97
N ASP A 400 -27.51 14.43 -17.73
CA ASP A 400 -28.59 13.48 -17.41
C ASP A 400 -29.90 14.02 -18.03
N PRO A 401 -30.56 13.27 -18.93
CA PRO A 401 -31.82 13.71 -19.54
C PRO A 401 -32.93 13.96 -18.51
N ARG A 402 -32.87 13.34 -17.32
CA ARG A 402 -33.82 13.56 -16.22
C ARG A 402 -33.41 14.71 -15.30
N ASN A 403 -32.14 15.12 -15.33
CA ASN A 403 -31.65 16.27 -14.59
C ASN A 403 -30.50 16.95 -15.36
N PRO A 404 -30.81 17.90 -16.26
CA PRO A 404 -29.80 18.53 -17.13
C PRO A 404 -28.68 19.28 -16.39
N LYS A 405 -28.84 19.53 -15.08
CA LYS A 405 -27.80 20.13 -14.22
C LYS A 405 -26.81 19.11 -13.67
N LYS A 406 -27.03 17.81 -13.91
CA LYS A 406 -26.14 16.72 -13.49
C LYS A 406 -25.52 16.03 -14.70
N GLN A 407 -24.35 15.45 -14.49
CA GLN A 407 -23.74 14.55 -15.44
C GLN A 407 -24.46 13.21 -15.42
N ALA A 408 -24.75 12.66 -16.60
CA ALA A 408 -25.26 11.31 -16.72
C ALA A 408 -24.19 10.31 -16.29
N TYR A 409 -24.63 9.24 -15.64
CA TYR A 409 -23.79 8.10 -15.34
C TYR A 409 -23.45 7.37 -16.65
N THR A 410 -22.16 7.25 -16.96
CA THR A 410 -21.66 6.63 -18.20
C THR A 410 -20.95 5.29 -17.98
N GLY A 411 -20.96 4.76 -16.75
CA GLY A 411 -20.16 3.60 -16.36
C GLY A 411 -19.00 3.92 -15.40
N GLU A 412 -18.85 5.17 -14.99
CA GLU A 412 -17.81 5.63 -14.06
C GLU A 412 -18.36 5.90 -12.65
N TRP A 413 -17.78 5.28 -11.64
CA TRP A 413 -18.29 5.25 -10.27
C TRP A 413 -17.66 6.28 -9.32
N PHE A 414 -16.43 6.70 -9.58
CA PHE A 414 -15.58 7.33 -8.57
C PHE A 414 -15.18 8.76 -8.93
N LEU A 415 -15.99 9.46 -9.75
CA LEU A 415 -15.72 10.86 -10.07
C LEU A 415 -15.68 11.71 -8.79
N ALA A 416 -14.58 12.45 -8.66
CA ALA A 416 -14.40 13.45 -7.62
C ALA A 416 -15.34 14.65 -7.82
N ASP A 417 -15.46 15.49 -6.79
CA ASP A 417 -16.23 16.72 -6.88
C ASP A 417 -15.62 17.65 -7.94
N TYR A 418 -16.42 18.01 -8.94
CA TYR A 418 -15.95 18.78 -10.08
C TYR A 418 -15.34 20.14 -9.69
N GLN A 419 -15.89 20.83 -8.68
CA GLN A 419 -15.41 22.16 -8.30
C GLN A 419 -14.13 22.06 -7.47
N ARG A 420 -14.01 21.07 -6.59
CA ARG A 420 -12.77 20.81 -5.85
C ARG A 420 -11.64 20.40 -6.79
N THR A 421 -11.90 19.48 -7.73
CA THR A 421 -10.93 19.10 -8.77
C THR A 421 -10.54 20.29 -9.65
N ARG A 422 -11.50 21.15 -10.01
CA ARG A 422 -11.24 22.39 -10.75
C ARG A 422 -10.34 23.35 -9.98
N ALA A 423 -10.47 23.42 -8.66
CA ALA A 423 -9.61 24.24 -7.81
C ALA A 423 -8.16 23.74 -7.79
N LEU A 424 -7.93 22.41 -7.80
CA LEU A 424 -6.58 21.84 -7.93
C LEU A 424 -5.93 22.26 -9.26
N ALA A 425 -6.64 22.09 -10.38
CA ALA A 425 -6.13 22.53 -11.68
C ALA A 425 -5.80 24.03 -11.68
N ALA A 426 -6.69 24.85 -11.11
CA ALA A 426 -6.49 26.29 -11.00
C ALA A 426 -5.29 26.65 -10.11
N ALA A 427 -5.10 26.00 -8.95
CA ALA A 427 -3.92 26.21 -8.11
C ALA A 427 -2.62 25.90 -8.85
N CYS A 428 -2.59 24.82 -9.63
CA CYS A 428 -1.43 24.48 -10.45
C CYS A 428 -1.20 25.52 -11.56
N TYR A 429 -2.22 25.94 -12.28
CA TYR A 429 -2.04 26.98 -13.31
C TYR A 429 -1.63 28.33 -12.71
N PHE A 430 -2.19 28.69 -11.56
CA PHE A 430 -1.80 29.91 -10.85
C PHE A 430 -0.34 29.87 -10.43
N ARG A 431 0.13 28.74 -9.89
CA ARG A 431 1.55 28.49 -9.55
C ARG A 431 2.49 28.62 -10.75
N LEU A 432 2.02 28.24 -11.94
CA LEU A 432 2.83 28.22 -13.16
C LEU A 432 2.79 29.54 -13.96
N THR A 433 1.70 30.30 -13.87
CA THR A 433 1.47 31.46 -14.76
C THR A 433 1.22 32.78 -14.06
N ALA A 434 1.02 32.79 -12.74
CA ALA A 434 0.62 33.96 -11.96
C ALA A 434 -0.65 34.69 -12.48
N ASP A 435 -1.51 33.98 -13.23
CA ASP A 435 -2.70 34.59 -13.83
C ASP A 435 -3.85 34.66 -12.80
N PRO A 436 -4.34 35.86 -12.46
CA PRO A 436 -5.32 36.06 -11.39
C PRO A 436 -6.67 35.40 -11.66
N GLN A 437 -6.98 35.01 -12.91
CA GLN A 437 -8.23 34.29 -13.20
C GLN A 437 -8.31 32.93 -12.48
N TYR A 438 -7.15 32.30 -12.24
CA TYR A 438 -7.07 31.01 -11.58
C TYR A 438 -7.18 31.16 -10.06
N ASP A 439 -6.56 32.20 -9.50
CA ASP A 439 -6.69 32.54 -8.09
C ASP A 439 -8.16 32.75 -7.67
N ALA A 440 -8.94 33.46 -8.50
CA ALA A 440 -10.37 33.66 -8.27
C ALA A 440 -11.18 32.34 -8.15
N ILE A 441 -10.78 31.28 -8.86
CA ILE A 441 -11.42 29.96 -8.78
C ILE A 441 -11.12 29.29 -7.44
N ILE A 442 -9.89 29.45 -6.93
CA ILE A 442 -9.46 28.89 -5.65
C ILE A 442 -10.21 29.59 -4.53
N HIS A 443 -10.28 30.92 -4.55
CA HIS A 443 -11.09 31.72 -3.62
C HIS A 443 -12.54 31.25 -3.59
N GLN A 444 -13.21 31.15 -4.75
CA GLN A 444 -14.60 30.71 -4.83
C GLN A 444 -14.84 29.34 -4.18
N THR A 445 -13.92 28.40 -4.37
CA THR A 445 -14.03 27.06 -3.79
C THR A 445 -13.86 27.10 -2.28
N PHE A 446 -12.81 27.77 -1.79
CA PHE A 446 -12.52 27.77 -0.36
C PHE A 446 -13.48 28.65 0.43
N GLU A 447 -14.02 29.75 -0.10
CA GLU A 447 -15.09 30.55 0.54
C GLU A 447 -16.30 29.71 0.97
N ARG A 448 -16.63 28.66 0.21
CA ARG A 448 -17.76 27.77 0.49
C ARG A 448 -17.45 26.64 1.49
N LEU A 449 -16.17 26.39 1.77
CA LEU A 449 -15.72 25.31 2.66
C LEU A 449 -15.56 25.82 4.09
N GLN A 450 -16.30 25.25 5.04
CA GLN A 450 -16.20 25.65 6.44
C GLN A 450 -15.11 24.90 7.21
N ALA A 451 -14.97 23.60 6.97
CA ALA A 451 -14.00 22.74 7.64
C ALA A 451 -13.66 21.52 6.77
N LEU A 452 -12.52 20.89 7.04
CA LEU A 452 -12.13 19.61 6.43
C LEU A 452 -12.50 18.46 7.35
N ARG A 453 -13.16 17.44 6.82
CA ARG A 453 -13.35 16.17 7.51
C ARG A 453 -12.04 15.38 7.41
N PRO A 454 -11.37 15.09 8.54
CA PRO A 454 -10.12 14.35 8.52
C PRO A 454 -10.33 12.99 7.88
N GLY A 455 -9.45 12.66 6.94
CA GLY A 455 -9.51 11.39 6.24
C GLY A 455 -10.62 11.24 5.19
N GLU A 456 -11.44 12.28 4.93
CA GLU A 456 -12.47 12.22 3.89
C GLU A 456 -12.29 13.29 2.81
N ASP A 457 -11.88 14.52 3.18
CA ASP A 457 -11.68 15.64 2.26
C ASP A 457 -10.22 15.77 1.79
N THR A 458 -9.54 14.64 1.60
CA THR A 458 -8.11 14.58 1.21
C THR A 458 -7.86 15.02 -0.23
N ASP A 459 -8.89 15.03 -1.07
CA ASP A 459 -8.85 15.55 -2.44
C ASP A 459 -8.44 17.04 -2.52
N LEU A 460 -8.60 17.77 -1.41
CA LEU A 460 -8.20 19.17 -1.28
C LEU A 460 -6.75 19.38 -0.84
N TYR A 461 -6.07 18.36 -0.30
CA TYR A 461 -4.72 18.50 0.25
C TYR A 461 -3.69 18.95 -0.80
N PRO A 462 -3.66 18.38 -2.02
CA PRO A 462 -2.82 18.89 -3.09
C PRO A 462 -3.08 20.37 -3.43
N THR A 463 -4.35 20.79 -3.43
CA THR A 463 -4.72 22.19 -3.73
C THR A 463 -4.16 23.13 -2.67
N ILE A 464 -4.35 22.77 -1.40
CA ILE A 464 -3.84 23.54 -0.25
C ILE A 464 -2.32 23.61 -0.30
N TRP A 465 -1.66 22.47 -0.53
CA TRP A 465 -0.20 22.40 -0.58
C TRP A 465 0.38 23.28 -1.69
N VAL A 466 -0.11 23.15 -2.92
CA VAL A 466 0.35 23.95 -4.06
C VAL A 466 0.13 25.43 -3.83
N TYR A 467 -1.07 25.83 -3.35
CA TYR A 467 -1.38 27.24 -3.11
C TYR A 467 -0.55 27.85 -1.98
N ALA A 468 -0.40 27.13 -0.85
CA ALA A 468 0.43 27.59 0.28
C ALA A 468 1.92 27.75 -0.07
N HIS A 469 2.42 26.98 -1.03
CA HIS A 469 3.80 27.07 -1.53
C HIS A 469 3.92 27.92 -2.81
N THR A 470 2.91 28.70 -3.16
CA THR A 470 2.96 29.68 -4.25
C THR A 470 3.38 31.05 -3.69
N GLU A 471 4.51 31.59 -4.13
CA GLU A 471 5.11 32.83 -3.60
C GLU A 471 4.16 34.04 -3.60
N TRP A 472 3.32 34.14 -4.63
CA TRP A 472 2.39 35.26 -4.84
C TRP A 472 0.93 34.92 -4.44
N ALA A 473 0.70 33.86 -3.67
CA ALA A 473 -0.63 33.52 -3.17
C ALA A 473 -1.16 34.53 -2.13
N ASP A 474 -2.49 34.65 -2.03
CA ASP A 474 -3.11 35.45 -0.97
C ASP A 474 -2.82 34.83 0.40
N ALA A 475 -1.97 35.50 1.16
CA ALA A 475 -1.58 35.10 2.51
C ALA A 475 -2.78 34.95 3.48
N ALA A 476 -3.88 35.68 3.28
CA ALA A 476 -5.08 35.51 4.11
C ALA A 476 -5.78 34.18 3.84
N LEU A 477 -5.89 33.80 2.55
CA LEU A 477 -6.42 32.51 2.15
C LEU A 477 -5.50 31.36 2.56
N VAL A 478 -4.17 31.49 2.41
CA VAL A 478 -3.18 30.50 2.89
C VAL A 478 -3.37 30.22 4.38
N ARG A 479 -3.36 31.26 5.22
CA ARG A 479 -3.58 31.10 6.67
C ARG A 479 -4.91 30.42 7.00
N ARG A 480 -5.95 30.62 6.18
CA ARG A 480 -7.24 29.95 6.35
C ARG A 480 -7.16 28.47 5.99
N MET A 481 -6.49 28.12 4.89
CA MET A 481 -6.27 26.73 4.50
C MET A 481 -5.44 25.96 5.54
N GLU A 482 -4.37 26.57 6.05
CA GLU A 482 -3.55 26.01 7.12
C GLU A 482 -4.36 25.75 8.39
N ARG A 483 -5.19 26.73 8.83
CA ARG A 483 -6.11 26.52 9.96
C ARG A 483 -7.06 25.34 9.73
N MET A 484 -7.59 25.17 8.52
CA MET A 484 -8.46 24.03 8.20
C MET A 484 -7.71 22.69 8.31
N ILE A 485 -6.43 22.65 7.93
CA ILE A 485 -5.56 21.48 8.12
C ILE A 485 -5.29 21.22 9.60
N PHE A 486 -4.90 22.25 10.36
CA PHE A 486 -4.63 22.12 11.79
C PHE A 486 -5.87 21.68 12.57
N ASP A 487 -7.04 22.26 12.30
CA ASP A 487 -8.31 21.86 12.93
C ASP A 487 -8.67 20.40 12.62
N ALA A 488 -8.36 19.93 11.41
CA ALA A 488 -8.53 18.52 11.07
C ALA A 488 -7.53 17.64 11.82
N ALA A 489 -6.26 18.04 11.91
CA ALA A 489 -5.23 17.29 12.63
C ALA A 489 -5.53 17.23 14.14
N GLU A 490 -6.08 18.29 14.74
CA GLU A 490 -6.55 18.28 16.13
C GLU A 490 -7.67 17.25 16.37
N ARG A 491 -8.56 17.05 15.37
CA ARG A 491 -9.57 16.00 15.44
C ARG A 491 -8.94 14.61 15.35
N VAL A 492 -7.91 14.43 14.52
CA VAL A 492 -7.16 13.18 14.40
C VAL A 492 -6.37 12.86 15.67
N VAL A 493 -5.72 13.84 16.30
CA VAL A 493 -4.98 13.64 17.56
C VAL A 493 -5.90 13.04 18.64
N LYS A 494 -7.17 13.48 18.71
CA LYS A 494 -8.19 12.92 19.62
C LYS A 494 -8.62 11.48 19.28
N GLN A 495 -8.20 10.96 18.14
CA GLN A 495 -8.39 9.57 17.69
C GLN A 495 -7.14 8.71 17.89
N THR A 496 -6.13 9.21 18.61
CA THR A 496 -4.86 8.52 18.83
C THR A 496 -4.38 8.59 20.28
N GLY A 497 -3.32 7.85 20.59
CA GLY A 497 -2.66 7.84 21.90
C GLY A 497 -3.51 7.25 23.02
N GLU A 498 -3.32 7.77 24.24
CA GLU A 498 -3.95 7.21 25.45
C GLU A 498 -5.49 7.37 25.48
N HIS A 499 -6.04 8.18 24.58
CA HIS A 499 -7.48 8.40 24.44
C HIS A 499 -8.22 7.27 23.74
N ARG A 500 -7.51 6.28 23.17
CA ARG A 500 -8.09 5.11 22.51
C ARG A 500 -7.54 3.82 23.09
N GLY A 501 -8.40 2.80 23.21
CA GLY A 501 -8.00 1.48 23.72
C GLY A 501 -6.78 0.93 22.98
N TYR A 502 -6.79 0.99 21.65
CA TYR A 502 -5.71 0.49 20.81
C TYR A 502 -4.73 1.56 20.31
N ALA A 503 -4.72 2.73 20.94
CA ALA A 503 -3.91 3.91 20.63
C ALA A 503 -4.10 4.52 19.22
N ALA A 504 -4.89 3.90 18.34
CA ALA A 504 -5.37 4.48 17.10
C ALA A 504 -6.79 3.95 16.81
N GLY A 505 -7.63 4.82 16.26
CA GLY A 505 -8.98 4.49 15.82
C GLY A 505 -9.47 5.49 14.79
N ILE A 506 -10.64 5.21 14.23
CA ILE A 506 -11.31 6.04 13.23
C ILE A 506 -12.80 6.20 13.59
N PRO A 507 -13.51 7.22 13.07
CA PRO A 507 -14.92 7.45 13.40
C PRO A 507 -15.83 6.25 13.13
N ALA A 508 -15.55 5.50 12.06
CA ALA A 508 -16.31 4.32 11.68
C ALA A 508 -15.45 3.35 10.86
N TYR A 509 -15.69 2.05 11.05
CA TYR A 509 -15.07 0.99 10.27
C TYR A 509 -16.03 0.56 9.15
N THR A 510 -15.70 0.93 7.91
CA THR A 510 -16.44 0.59 6.69
C THR A 510 -15.53 -0.13 5.69
N TRP A 511 -16.07 -0.57 4.56
CA TRP A 511 -15.25 -1.09 3.46
C TRP A 511 -14.20 -0.04 3.07
N GLY A 512 -12.93 -0.42 3.17
CA GLY A 512 -11.79 0.46 2.91
C GLY A 512 -11.37 1.29 4.12
N SER A 513 -11.70 0.88 5.35
CA SER A 513 -11.31 1.59 6.57
C SER A 513 -9.80 1.85 6.69
N ASN A 514 -8.95 0.98 6.16
CA ASN A 514 -7.50 1.23 6.12
C ASN A 514 -7.13 2.44 5.26
N ARG A 515 -7.93 2.80 4.25
CA ARG A 515 -7.78 4.08 3.55
C ARG A 515 -7.92 5.25 4.52
N LEU A 516 -8.94 5.23 5.37
CA LEU A 516 -9.20 6.29 6.34
C LEU A 516 -8.09 6.40 7.40
N ILE A 517 -7.51 5.25 7.79
CA ILE A 517 -6.31 5.19 8.64
C ILE A 517 -5.13 5.92 7.99
N GLY A 518 -4.79 5.56 6.75
CA GLY A 518 -3.71 6.22 6.00
C GLY A 518 -3.97 7.72 5.82
N GLN A 519 -5.19 8.09 5.43
CA GLN A 519 -5.57 9.47 5.15
C GLN A 519 -5.57 10.35 6.42
N SER A 520 -5.95 9.78 7.56
CA SER A 520 -5.85 10.46 8.86
C SER A 520 -4.39 10.71 9.25
N GLY A 521 -3.51 9.72 9.04
CA GLY A 521 -2.07 9.89 9.21
C GLY A 521 -1.50 10.97 8.30
N VAL A 522 -1.84 10.96 7.00
CA VAL A 522 -1.39 11.98 6.03
C VAL A 522 -1.87 13.39 6.41
N ASN A 523 -3.07 13.54 6.98
CA ASN A 523 -3.53 14.83 7.49
C ASN A 523 -2.60 15.38 8.59
N CYS A 524 -2.18 14.52 9.52
CA CYS A 524 -1.21 14.89 10.55
C CYS A 524 0.18 15.19 9.97
N LEU A 525 0.64 14.44 8.95
CA LEU A 525 1.90 14.72 8.27
C LEU A 525 1.87 16.09 7.59
N LEU A 526 0.78 16.42 6.90
CA LEU A 526 0.59 17.71 6.26
C LEU A 526 0.60 18.85 7.28
N ALA A 527 -0.09 18.68 8.42
CA ALA A 527 -0.04 19.64 9.53
C ALA A 527 1.38 19.79 10.12
N ALA A 528 2.14 18.69 10.23
CA ALA A 528 3.50 18.71 10.73
C ALA A 528 4.49 19.42 9.79
N GLU A 529 4.23 19.43 8.48
CA GLU A 529 5.05 20.16 7.50
C GLU A 529 4.66 21.64 7.37
N LEU A 530 3.41 22.00 7.66
CA LEU A 530 2.93 23.39 7.58
C LEU A 530 3.13 24.20 8.87
N THR A 531 3.33 23.54 10.01
CA THR A 531 3.48 24.24 11.30
C THR A 531 4.92 24.64 11.59
N GLU A 532 5.10 25.86 12.09
CA GLU A 532 6.40 26.34 12.61
C GLU A 532 6.62 25.99 14.08
N ASP A 533 5.59 25.54 14.81
CA ASP A 533 5.69 25.16 16.23
C ASP A 533 6.27 23.74 16.37
N PRO A 534 7.48 23.58 16.95
CA PRO A 534 8.10 22.27 17.12
C PRO A 534 7.29 21.30 18.00
N ALA A 535 6.56 21.81 18.99
CA ALA A 535 5.75 20.97 19.87
C ALA A 535 4.49 20.47 19.16
N ALA A 536 3.80 21.35 18.41
CA ALA A 536 2.69 20.95 17.54
C ALA A 536 3.17 19.94 16.48
N ARG A 537 4.29 20.23 15.81
CA ARG A 537 4.92 19.33 14.84
C ARG A 537 5.14 17.94 15.44
N ARG A 538 5.79 17.87 16.61
CA ARG A 538 6.06 16.58 17.26
C ARG A 538 4.77 15.83 17.60
N ARG A 539 3.77 16.53 18.13
CA ARG A 539 2.47 15.94 18.47
C ARG A 539 1.73 15.37 17.26
N TYR A 540 1.78 16.06 16.12
CA TYR A 540 1.19 15.54 14.87
C TYR A 540 1.95 14.32 14.34
N LEU A 541 3.28 14.32 14.41
CA LEU A 541 4.07 13.15 14.03
C LEU A 541 3.81 11.95 14.94
N ASP A 542 3.75 12.16 16.26
CA ASP A 542 3.43 11.08 17.19
C ASP A 542 2.04 10.50 16.88
N ALA A 543 1.03 11.34 16.61
CA ALA A 543 -0.31 10.87 16.19
C ALA A 543 -0.30 10.12 14.86
N ALA A 544 0.46 10.58 13.86
CA ALA A 544 0.59 9.90 12.57
C ALA A 544 1.25 8.51 12.74
N GLU A 545 2.26 8.38 13.60
CA GLU A 545 2.96 7.11 13.85
C GLU A 545 2.05 6.08 14.55
N GLU A 546 1.06 6.50 15.35
CA GLU A 546 0.09 5.56 15.94
C GLU A 546 -0.70 4.77 14.86
N PHE A 547 -0.94 5.36 13.68
CA PHE A 547 -1.56 4.69 12.54
C PHE A 547 -0.59 3.75 11.80
N VAL A 548 0.72 4.03 11.79
CA VAL A 548 1.74 3.08 11.31
C VAL A 548 1.69 1.81 12.14
N HIS A 549 1.70 1.96 13.47
CA HIS A 549 1.62 0.82 14.39
C HIS A 549 0.32 0.02 14.22
N TYR A 550 -0.81 0.69 13.96
CA TYR A 550 -2.09 0.04 13.66
C TYR A 550 -1.98 -0.85 12.42
N LEU A 551 -1.44 -0.33 11.31
CA LEU A 551 -1.27 -1.06 10.05
C LEU A 551 -0.30 -2.24 10.19
N HIS A 552 0.70 -2.14 11.07
CA HIS A 552 1.68 -3.19 11.34
C HIS A 552 1.25 -4.24 12.37
N GLY A 553 0.04 -4.16 12.94
CA GLY A 553 -0.52 -5.22 13.78
C GLY A 553 -0.84 -4.84 15.21
N ARG A 554 -0.65 -3.57 15.62
CA ARG A 554 -1.11 -3.06 16.90
C ARG A 554 -2.60 -2.71 16.84
N ASN A 555 -3.41 -3.72 16.58
CA ASN A 555 -4.87 -3.67 16.45
C ASN A 555 -5.48 -4.94 17.08
N PRO A 556 -6.82 -5.00 17.30
CA PRO A 556 -7.46 -6.12 17.99
C PRO A 556 -7.37 -7.47 17.29
N LEU A 557 -7.00 -7.48 16.01
CA LEU A 557 -6.81 -8.70 15.22
C LEU A 557 -5.37 -9.23 15.35
N GLY A 558 -4.45 -8.43 15.89
CA GLY A 558 -3.03 -8.72 15.87
C GLY A 558 -2.50 -8.89 14.45
N LEU A 559 -3.10 -8.22 13.46
CA LEU A 559 -2.88 -8.47 12.04
C LEU A 559 -2.16 -7.29 11.38
N CYS A 560 -1.00 -7.54 10.77
CA CYS A 560 -0.41 -6.60 9.83
C CYS A 560 -1.26 -6.58 8.55
N PHE A 561 -1.85 -5.43 8.23
CA PHE A 561 -2.77 -5.26 7.10
C PHE A 561 -2.09 -5.19 5.73
N LEU A 562 -0.75 -5.22 5.70
CA LEU A 562 0.03 -5.36 4.49
C LEU A 562 0.17 -6.84 4.13
N SER A 563 0.07 -7.16 2.84
CA SER A 563 0.18 -8.52 2.34
C SER A 563 1.60 -9.08 2.47
N ASN A 564 1.68 -10.38 2.79
CA ASN A 564 2.89 -11.21 2.74
C ASN A 564 4.15 -10.61 3.39
N MET A 565 4.01 -10.01 4.58
CA MET A 565 5.06 -9.22 5.23
C MET A 565 6.02 -10.01 6.13
N LYS A 566 6.00 -11.34 6.07
CA LYS A 566 6.88 -12.19 6.89
C LYS A 566 8.37 -11.93 6.64
N ALA A 567 8.75 -11.71 5.38
CA ALA A 567 10.13 -11.38 5.02
C ALA A 567 10.59 -10.01 5.58
N PHE A 568 9.64 -9.17 5.98
CA PHE A 568 9.85 -7.82 6.51
C PHE A 568 9.68 -7.73 8.03
N GLY A 569 9.43 -8.87 8.71
CA GLY A 569 9.36 -8.97 10.17
C GLY A 569 8.00 -9.35 10.73
N ALA A 570 6.91 -9.15 9.99
CA ALA A 570 5.57 -9.40 10.51
C ALA A 570 5.22 -10.90 10.54
N GLU A 571 5.10 -11.49 11.73
CA GLU A 571 4.77 -12.91 11.90
C GLU A 571 3.31 -13.25 11.54
N ASN A 572 2.39 -12.28 11.66
CA ASN A 572 0.98 -12.41 11.32
C ASN A 572 0.54 -11.23 10.43
N SER A 573 0.65 -11.42 9.12
CA SER A 573 0.22 -10.47 8.10
C SER A 573 -0.90 -11.04 7.24
N VAL A 574 -1.49 -10.21 6.37
CA VAL A 574 -2.42 -10.68 5.33
C VAL A 574 -1.69 -11.68 4.42
N THR A 575 -2.27 -12.85 4.21
CA THR A 575 -1.68 -13.93 3.39
C THR A 575 -2.62 -14.43 2.30
N VAL A 576 -3.81 -13.87 2.23
CA VAL A 576 -4.79 -14.04 1.15
C VAL A 576 -5.43 -12.67 0.89
N MET A 577 -5.71 -12.36 -0.37
CA MET A 577 -6.39 -11.12 -0.73
C MET A 577 -7.32 -11.37 -1.92
N TYR A 578 -8.49 -10.74 -1.93
CA TYR A 578 -9.44 -10.89 -3.04
C TYR A 578 -8.86 -10.21 -4.28
N HIS A 579 -8.50 -11.00 -5.30
CA HIS A 579 -7.79 -10.50 -6.48
C HIS A 579 -7.88 -11.48 -7.65
N ARG A 580 -8.11 -10.98 -8.88
CA ARG A 580 -8.25 -11.79 -10.11
C ARG A 580 -7.01 -12.62 -10.42
N TRP A 581 -5.83 -11.99 -10.31
CA TRP A 581 -4.54 -12.65 -10.49
C TRP A 581 -4.10 -13.56 -9.32
N VAL A 582 -3.96 -13.01 -8.11
CA VAL A 582 -3.29 -13.70 -6.98
C VAL A 582 -4.22 -14.15 -5.86
N GLY A 583 -5.54 -14.14 -6.11
CA GLY A 583 -6.57 -14.37 -5.11
C GLY A 583 -7.83 -15.06 -5.64
N ASN A 584 -7.76 -15.67 -6.83
CA ASN A 584 -8.91 -16.32 -7.44
C ASN A 584 -8.94 -17.82 -7.06
N ILE A 585 -9.81 -18.18 -6.12
CA ILE A 585 -9.94 -19.58 -5.66
C ILE A 585 -10.46 -20.55 -6.73
N GLU A 586 -11.08 -20.02 -7.79
CA GLU A 586 -11.63 -20.83 -8.89
C GLU A 586 -10.57 -21.14 -9.95
N ASP A 587 -9.38 -20.53 -9.84
CA ASP A 587 -8.32 -20.60 -10.82
C ASP A 587 -7.09 -21.38 -10.29
N PRO A 588 -6.72 -22.52 -10.91
CA PRO A 588 -5.58 -23.32 -10.50
C PRO A 588 -4.24 -22.55 -10.51
N ASP A 589 -4.05 -21.62 -11.45
CA ASP A 589 -2.80 -20.85 -11.57
C ASP A 589 -2.69 -19.78 -10.49
N SER A 590 -3.83 -19.28 -10.01
CA SER A 590 -3.88 -18.42 -8.83
C SER A 590 -3.56 -19.16 -7.54
N ALA A 591 -3.74 -20.50 -7.48
CA ALA A 591 -3.70 -21.25 -6.23
C ALA A 591 -2.35 -21.14 -5.50
N ARG A 592 -1.23 -20.98 -6.22
CA ARG A 592 0.11 -20.84 -5.60
C ARG A 592 0.27 -19.55 -4.79
N PHE A 593 -0.53 -18.53 -5.06
CA PHE A 593 -0.48 -17.23 -4.37
C PHE A 593 -1.43 -17.14 -3.17
N ILE A 594 -2.28 -18.14 -2.95
CA ILE A 594 -3.27 -18.12 -1.87
C ILE A 594 -2.69 -18.81 -0.63
N GLY A 595 -2.35 -18.01 0.39
CA GLY A 595 -1.73 -18.46 1.63
C GLY A 595 -0.22 -18.62 1.54
N VAL A 596 0.42 -18.98 2.67
CA VAL A 596 1.86 -19.22 2.76
C VAL A 596 2.15 -20.60 3.34
N GLY A 597 3.16 -21.31 2.83
CA GLY A 597 3.48 -22.66 3.29
C GLY A 597 4.05 -23.56 2.19
N ARG A 598 3.96 -24.89 2.37
CA ARG A 598 4.50 -25.86 1.41
C ARG A 598 3.82 -25.67 0.04
N GLY A 599 4.60 -25.25 -0.97
CA GLY A 599 4.12 -25.02 -2.34
C GLY A 599 3.31 -23.73 -2.53
N LYS A 600 3.26 -22.84 -1.54
CA LYS A 600 2.52 -21.57 -1.59
C LYS A 600 3.47 -20.40 -1.35
N VAL A 601 3.43 -19.40 -2.21
CA VAL A 601 4.29 -18.20 -2.13
C VAL A 601 3.57 -16.98 -1.53
N GLY A 602 2.24 -17.01 -1.46
CA GLY A 602 1.42 -15.88 -0.99
C GLY A 602 1.19 -14.82 -2.07
N PRO A 603 0.32 -13.82 -1.80
CA PRO A 603 0.19 -12.64 -2.66
C PRO A 603 1.51 -11.85 -2.69
N TYR A 604 1.67 -10.95 -3.67
CA TYR A 604 2.82 -10.05 -3.67
C TYR A 604 2.85 -9.20 -2.38
N PRO A 605 4.03 -8.89 -1.83
CA PRO A 605 4.12 -8.22 -0.54
C PRO A 605 3.76 -6.73 -0.61
N GLY A 606 3.30 -6.17 0.51
CA GLY A 606 3.13 -4.72 0.70
C GLY A 606 1.78 -4.14 0.28
N ALA A 607 0.88 -4.94 -0.30
CA ALA A 607 -0.47 -4.50 -0.65
C ALA A 607 -1.30 -4.26 0.61
N VAL A 608 -1.93 -3.10 0.71
CA VAL A 608 -2.84 -2.74 1.80
C VAL A 608 -4.25 -3.15 1.41
N VAL A 609 -4.85 -4.04 2.22
CA VAL A 609 -6.24 -4.45 2.02
C VAL A 609 -7.23 -3.49 2.68
N GLY A 610 -8.51 -3.58 2.31
CA GLY A 610 -9.58 -2.72 2.83
C GLY A 610 -9.70 -2.65 4.35
N GLY A 611 -9.41 -3.74 5.06
CA GLY A 611 -9.32 -3.79 6.52
C GLY A 611 -10.64 -4.14 7.20
N ALA A 612 -10.84 -3.61 8.41
CA ALA A 612 -12.00 -3.92 9.23
C ALA A 612 -13.27 -3.23 8.69
N ASN A 613 -14.41 -3.93 8.66
CA ASN A 613 -15.67 -3.38 8.16
C ASN A 613 -16.84 -3.80 9.06
N GLY A 614 -17.60 -2.82 9.56
CA GLY A 614 -18.69 -2.99 10.52
C GLY A 614 -18.27 -3.03 11.99
N GLY A 615 -16.97 -2.92 12.28
CA GLY A 615 -16.42 -2.85 13.64
C GLY A 615 -14.94 -3.22 13.66
N MET A 616 -14.19 -2.74 14.67
CA MET A 616 -12.73 -2.84 14.72
C MET A 616 -12.19 -4.28 14.71
N LYS A 617 -12.98 -5.26 15.19
CA LYS A 617 -12.67 -6.70 15.21
C LYS A 617 -13.25 -7.49 14.04
N ARG A 618 -13.98 -6.85 13.13
CA ARG A 618 -14.70 -7.54 12.06
C ARG A 618 -13.85 -7.56 10.78
N TYR A 619 -13.21 -8.68 10.53
CA TYR A 619 -12.35 -8.93 9.36
C TYR A 619 -12.54 -10.36 8.84
N VAL A 620 -12.60 -10.52 7.53
CA VAL A 620 -12.72 -11.82 6.86
C VAL A 620 -11.40 -12.16 6.18
N ASN A 621 -10.65 -13.10 6.78
CA ASN A 621 -9.40 -13.61 6.20
C ASN A 621 -9.63 -14.90 5.39
N ASN A 622 -10.56 -14.86 4.45
CA ASN A 622 -10.96 -15.98 3.59
C ASN A 622 -11.33 -15.43 2.22
N LEU A 623 -11.34 -16.25 1.17
CA LEU A 623 -11.71 -15.90 -0.19
C LEU A 623 -13.05 -16.49 -0.64
N ASP A 624 -13.81 -17.12 0.27
CA ASP A 624 -15.19 -17.51 -0.02
C ASP A 624 -16.05 -16.25 -0.29
N TRP A 625 -16.52 -16.11 -1.52
CA TRP A 625 -17.33 -14.99 -1.97
C TRP A 625 -18.64 -14.85 -1.19
N ARG A 626 -19.16 -15.93 -0.59
CA ARG A 626 -20.38 -15.90 0.24
C ARG A 626 -20.20 -15.08 1.51
N LEU A 627 -18.94 -14.93 1.95
CA LEU A 627 -18.57 -14.11 3.11
C LEU A 627 -18.34 -12.63 2.74
N LYS A 628 -18.50 -12.27 1.46
CA LYS A 628 -18.20 -10.92 0.92
C LYS A 628 -16.79 -10.47 1.26
N CYS A 629 -15.83 -11.38 1.08
CA CYS A 629 -14.43 -11.16 1.43
C CYS A 629 -13.82 -9.89 0.83
N TRP A 630 -14.24 -9.50 -0.38
CA TRP A 630 -13.81 -8.27 -1.05
C TRP A 630 -14.03 -7.00 -0.20
N GLU A 631 -15.04 -6.98 0.67
CA GLU A 631 -15.27 -5.83 1.57
C GLU A 631 -14.22 -5.67 2.69
N TYR A 632 -13.30 -6.65 2.83
CA TYR A 632 -12.31 -6.72 3.91
C TYR A 632 -10.88 -6.89 3.39
N ASN A 633 -10.66 -7.84 2.47
CA ASN A 633 -9.33 -8.28 2.06
C ASN A 633 -9.00 -8.00 0.60
N GLU A 634 -9.77 -7.18 -0.11
CA GLU A 634 -9.41 -6.65 -1.43
C GLU A 634 -8.41 -5.48 -1.27
N PRO A 635 -7.30 -5.45 -2.03
CA PRO A 635 -6.45 -4.27 -2.14
C PRO A 635 -7.08 -3.23 -3.07
N ASP A 636 -6.72 -1.97 -2.92
CA ASP A 636 -7.16 -0.88 -3.80
C ASP A 636 -6.09 0.23 -3.82
N ILE A 637 -5.85 0.84 -4.99
CA ILE A 637 -4.82 1.86 -5.15
C ILE A 637 -5.07 3.10 -4.28
N THR A 638 -6.34 3.41 -3.98
CA THR A 638 -6.73 4.49 -3.06
C THR A 638 -6.56 4.12 -1.59
N TYR A 639 -6.46 2.82 -1.25
CA TYR A 639 -6.07 2.39 0.10
C TYR A 639 -4.55 2.47 0.21
N GLN A 640 -3.87 2.04 -0.85
CA GLN A 640 -2.43 1.98 -0.95
C GLN A 640 -1.79 3.37 -0.87
N SER A 641 -2.25 4.36 -1.63
CA SER A 641 -1.59 5.67 -1.77
C SER A 641 -1.39 6.43 -0.45
N PRO A 642 -2.40 6.62 0.42
CA PRO A 642 -2.19 7.32 1.69
C PRO A 642 -1.40 6.46 2.68
N CYS A 643 -1.60 5.13 2.71
CA CYS A 643 -0.87 4.24 3.62
C CYS A 643 0.62 4.14 3.26
N ALA A 644 0.95 3.99 1.98
CA ALA A 644 2.33 3.96 1.50
C ALA A 644 3.03 5.29 1.75
N THR A 645 2.33 6.42 1.56
CA THR A 645 2.84 7.76 1.91
C THR A 645 3.16 7.87 3.41
N LEU A 646 2.20 7.47 4.26
CA LEU A 646 2.39 7.48 5.71
C LEU A 646 3.60 6.63 6.13
N LEU A 647 3.69 5.39 5.63
CA LEU A 647 4.79 4.48 5.94
C LEU A 647 6.13 5.01 5.46
N ALA A 648 6.19 5.53 4.23
CA ALA A 648 7.43 6.08 3.67
C ALA A 648 7.89 7.33 4.41
N TYR A 649 6.98 8.14 4.97
CA TYR A 649 7.36 9.30 5.75
C TYR A 649 8.22 8.89 6.96
N PHE A 650 7.84 7.83 7.68
CA PHE A 650 8.62 7.31 8.82
C PHE A 650 9.76 6.36 8.40
N GLY A 651 9.70 5.79 7.20
CA GLY A 651 10.70 4.83 6.69
C GLY A 651 11.84 5.45 5.88
N LEU A 652 11.60 6.58 5.20
CA LEU A 652 12.54 7.20 4.27
C LEU A 652 12.98 8.59 4.73
N LYS A 653 12.06 9.42 5.25
CA LYS A 653 12.42 10.73 5.81
C LYS A 653 13.14 10.47 7.14
N GLY A 654 14.43 10.80 7.22
CA GLY A 654 15.17 10.65 8.48
C GLY A 654 14.56 11.58 9.54
N LEU A 655 13.82 11.02 10.49
CA LEU A 655 13.08 11.74 11.53
C LEU A 655 13.82 11.85 12.86
#